data_AF-A0A257WRD7-F1
#
_entry.id   AF-A0A257WRD7-F1
#
_cell.length_a   1.000
_cell.length_b   1.000
_cell.length_c   1.000
_cell.angle_alpha   90.00
_cell.angle_beta   90.00
_cell.angle_gamma   90.00
#
_symmetry.space_group_name_H-M   'P 1'
#
loop_
_entity.id
_entity.type
_entity.pdbx_description
1 polymer ?
#
loop_
_entity_poly.entity_id
_entity_poly.type
_entity_poly.pdbx_seq_one_letter_code
_entity_poly.pdbx_strand_id
1 'polypeptide(L)'
;MKLRAEVIAAAREVLGYLNFSGGRPDPAFQRLVNDLVVRIGWAKLPEMLHKALGQLESEAPAFFNSTQASAAVDLAFQHVLPAFRGFHSDLLHHLQEVDYEQPFLLVRIWETVLEQGAPWDDVPRIVSGALERLNDFVGYRPVAVLENDRRMEPYEHERFRPFPLFLKGAGVAHGPYESVVSRALELLRAMPADMLAEAHFSLENLDELALDPRAHDHLHPSNKRTNYLFGEWDPHVIDLKGQYRRFVVRKVILDALLSWIEQQKRVPTEEVLFDAAAVLSGTILMASAISGAGPDTYDSTVSLTTLLPKVARQRDAFYSRLLEASTGARAKRLQKHAKTTQQPFGHVRQHLNFYLAQYGTQQVQRRHLAYLFARMAFPDAARRQASVIPCAAARFECEVQWRIAAMGQALDAGNVADAVRLVTEAEEQLHRGIECGALADPWNVLGFQGQYPLFTTREDSVPDHRVEVLLQLVEGILEGYSRSLEEAAARAEGALEAEILAKFERFSAFWDKYGTTTVEDLPEVSGQDHLESARRVAKALAEWRAAGEASGNIAFWREHVADFQSAMAYAQVVSALLDRNDVVASMGLLMQWLGQADEVGLQAGPMPFDRLLMRCMELIGTRSEPVPSESGETEETVPAEDPWPALRRMFDYLEANAGEFWQVPRLAEFVGGAGWPSPNEADDDDGEHGLFGAAYEGVVFRDSADDGTFGETMDERGALPDAGEFEEFERLLEPRLQFLRMLAQLWQTTAALSARSLTPQTERAEHLESWLERTVEIQKELRQLLQELWQRELSAPPG
;
A
#
# COMPACT_ATOMS: atom_id res chain seq x y z
N MET A 1 -48.63 -17.23 4.67
CA MET A 1 -48.55 -17.31 3.20
C MET A 1 -48.69 -18.79 2.81
N LYS A 2 -49.71 -19.20 2.05
CA LYS A 2 -49.78 -20.59 1.54
C LYS A 2 -48.65 -20.76 0.52
N LEU A 3 -47.59 -21.44 0.90
CA LEU A 3 -46.46 -21.76 0.02
C LEU A 3 -46.98 -22.60 -1.15
N ARG A 4 -46.55 -22.28 -2.38
CA ARG A 4 -46.90 -23.07 -3.57
C ARG A 4 -46.30 -24.47 -3.42
N ALA A 5 -47.00 -25.51 -3.88
CA ALA A 5 -46.56 -26.90 -3.73
C ALA A 5 -45.15 -27.16 -4.27
N GLU A 6 -44.79 -26.50 -5.38
CA GLU A 6 -43.45 -26.58 -5.99
C GLU A 6 -42.33 -26.07 -5.08
N VAL A 7 -42.60 -25.03 -4.28
CA VAL A 7 -41.61 -24.46 -3.34
C VAL A 7 -41.37 -25.41 -2.17
N ILE A 8 -42.43 -26.07 -1.69
CA ILE A 8 -42.33 -27.08 -0.63
C ILE A 8 -41.56 -28.30 -1.12
N ALA A 9 -41.79 -28.73 -2.37
CA ALA A 9 -41.04 -29.83 -2.98
C ALA A 9 -39.54 -29.51 -3.10
N ALA A 10 -39.19 -28.32 -3.62
CA ALA A 10 -37.79 -27.89 -3.71
C ALA A 10 -37.13 -27.77 -2.32
N ALA A 11 -37.82 -27.17 -1.34
CA ALA A 11 -37.32 -27.07 0.02
C ALA A 11 -37.08 -28.45 0.66
N ARG A 12 -37.95 -29.43 0.38
CA ARG A 12 -37.77 -30.81 0.85
C ARG A 12 -36.51 -31.47 0.28
N GLU A 13 -36.22 -31.27 -1.01
CA GLU A 13 -35.01 -31.81 -1.63
C GLU A 13 -33.74 -31.13 -1.09
N VAL A 14 -33.76 -29.81 -0.92
CA VAL A 14 -32.68 -29.04 -0.27
C VAL A 14 -32.43 -29.56 1.15
N LEU A 15 -33.48 -29.70 1.96
CA LEU A 15 -33.37 -30.25 3.32
C LEU A 15 -32.89 -31.71 3.32
N GLY A 16 -33.27 -32.50 2.32
CA GLY A 16 -32.76 -33.86 2.14
C GLY A 16 -31.25 -33.87 1.95
N TYR A 17 -30.72 -33.02 1.08
CA TYR A 17 -29.28 -32.87 0.93
C TYR A 17 -28.63 -32.41 2.25
N LEU A 18 -29.17 -31.37 2.89
CA LEU A 18 -28.62 -30.86 4.15
C LEU A 18 -28.61 -31.93 5.26
N ASN A 19 -29.58 -32.85 5.28
CA ASN A 19 -29.67 -33.86 6.35
C ASN A 19 -28.80 -35.10 6.12
N PHE A 20 -28.48 -35.45 4.87
CA PHE A 20 -27.85 -36.73 4.52
C PHE A 20 -26.50 -36.60 3.81
N SER A 21 -26.15 -35.43 3.29
CA SER A 21 -24.86 -35.19 2.64
C SER A 21 -23.77 -34.94 3.67
N GLY A 22 -22.54 -35.32 3.34
CA GLY A 22 -21.32 -34.90 4.04
C GLY A 22 -20.67 -33.67 3.40
N GLY A 23 -21.42 -32.86 2.65
CA GLY A 23 -20.94 -31.62 2.01
C GLY A 23 -20.36 -31.77 0.61
N ARG A 24 -20.43 -32.96 -0.01
CA ARG A 24 -19.94 -33.16 -1.39
C ARG A 24 -20.75 -32.36 -2.41
N PRO A 25 -20.12 -31.62 -3.34
CA PRO A 25 -20.84 -30.85 -4.35
C PRO A 25 -21.86 -31.67 -5.14
N ASP A 26 -23.10 -31.21 -5.19
CA ASP A 26 -24.19 -31.83 -5.96
C ASP A 26 -24.90 -30.77 -6.84
N PRO A 27 -24.78 -30.85 -8.18
CA PRO A 27 -25.42 -29.92 -9.11
C PRO A 27 -26.95 -29.81 -8.98
N ALA A 28 -27.63 -30.88 -8.55
CA ALA A 28 -29.08 -30.85 -8.36
C ALA A 28 -29.45 -29.97 -7.16
N PHE A 29 -28.82 -30.22 -6.01
CA PHE A 29 -28.94 -29.37 -4.81
C PHE A 29 -28.60 -27.91 -5.11
N GLN A 30 -27.46 -27.66 -5.76
CA GLN A 30 -26.99 -26.32 -6.11
C GLN A 30 -28.04 -25.53 -6.91
N ARG A 31 -28.61 -26.16 -7.95
CA ARG A 31 -29.66 -25.54 -8.77
C ARG A 31 -30.94 -25.25 -7.96
N LEU A 32 -31.34 -26.17 -7.09
CA LEU A 32 -32.52 -25.97 -6.25
C LEU A 32 -32.35 -24.81 -5.28
N VAL A 33 -31.16 -24.66 -4.67
CA VAL A 33 -30.86 -23.50 -3.82
C VAL A 33 -30.94 -22.20 -4.62
N ASN A 34 -30.35 -22.18 -5.82
CA ASN A 34 -30.42 -21.03 -6.73
C ASN A 34 -31.88 -20.58 -6.96
N ASP A 35 -32.75 -21.50 -7.37
CA ASP A 35 -34.16 -21.23 -7.63
C ASP A 35 -34.93 -20.82 -6.35
N LEU A 36 -34.61 -21.44 -5.22
CA LEU A 36 -35.32 -21.26 -3.96
C LEU A 36 -35.08 -19.88 -3.36
N VAL A 37 -33.83 -19.39 -3.41
CA VAL A 37 -33.47 -18.05 -2.93
C VAL A 37 -34.29 -16.98 -3.64
N VAL A 38 -34.45 -17.06 -4.96
CA VAL A 38 -35.24 -16.10 -5.75
C VAL A 38 -36.73 -16.17 -5.42
N ARG A 39 -37.28 -17.38 -5.27
CA ARG A 39 -38.72 -17.56 -5.03
C ARG A 39 -39.17 -17.11 -3.64
N ILE A 40 -38.31 -17.25 -2.64
CA ILE A 40 -38.63 -16.97 -1.22
C ILE A 40 -38.11 -15.60 -0.77
N GLY A 41 -36.95 -15.19 -1.30
CA GLY A 41 -36.15 -14.08 -0.82
C GLY A 41 -35.23 -14.50 0.32
N TRP A 42 -34.00 -13.98 0.31
CA TRP A 42 -32.92 -14.32 1.24
C TRP A 42 -33.34 -14.28 2.71
N ALA A 43 -33.90 -13.16 3.17
CA ALA A 43 -34.28 -12.95 4.56
C ALA A 43 -35.33 -13.95 5.10
N LYS A 44 -36.15 -14.55 4.23
CA LYS A 44 -37.21 -15.50 4.61
C LYS A 44 -36.77 -16.96 4.48
N LEU A 45 -35.62 -17.21 3.87
CA LEU A 45 -35.16 -18.56 3.56
C LEU A 45 -34.94 -19.41 4.83
N PRO A 46 -34.27 -18.93 5.91
CA PRO A 46 -34.04 -19.74 7.10
C PRO A 46 -35.35 -20.15 7.80
N GLU A 47 -36.26 -19.20 8.02
CA GLU A 47 -37.57 -19.46 8.65
C GLU A 47 -38.39 -20.46 7.82
N MET A 48 -38.36 -20.31 6.49
CA MET A 48 -39.07 -21.20 5.58
C MET A 48 -38.50 -22.62 5.63
N LEU A 49 -37.16 -22.78 5.62
CA LEU A 49 -36.50 -24.08 5.72
C LEU A 49 -36.79 -24.76 7.05
N HIS A 50 -36.72 -24.05 8.18
CA HIS A 50 -37.09 -24.59 9.50
C HIS A 50 -38.54 -25.05 9.55
N LYS A 51 -39.46 -24.25 9.00
CA LYS A 51 -40.87 -24.63 8.94
C LYS A 51 -41.10 -25.88 8.08
N ALA A 52 -40.43 -25.97 6.93
CA ALA A 52 -40.51 -27.14 6.06
C ALA A 52 -39.90 -28.38 6.75
N LEU A 53 -38.80 -28.22 7.50
CA LEU A 53 -38.17 -29.30 8.24
C LEU A 53 -39.08 -29.86 9.33
N GLY A 54 -39.73 -29.00 10.12
CA GLY A 54 -40.70 -29.43 11.14
C GLY A 54 -41.93 -30.16 10.55
N GLN A 55 -42.35 -29.81 9.32
CA GLN A 55 -43.37 -30.58 8.61
C GLN A 55 -42.85 -31.95 8.21
N LEU A 56 -41.63 -32.03 7.67
CA LEU A 56 -41.02 -33.28 7.23
C LEU A 56 -40.73 -34.25 8.36
N GLU A 57 -40.33 -33.77 9.54
CA GLU A 57 -40.17 -34.60 10.74
C GLU A 57 -41.46 -35.34 11.11
N SER A 58 -42.62 -34.69 10.93
CA SER A 58 -43.92 -35.26 11.24
C SER A 58 -44.49 -36.19 10.16
N GLU A 59 -44.11 -35.97 8.89
CA GLU A 59 -44.71 -36.64 7.72
C GLU A 59 -43.81 -37.71 7.10
N ALA A 60 -42.48 -37.63 7.28
CA ALA A 60 -41.51 -38.46 6.59
C ALA A 60 -40.55 -39.17 7.56
N PRO A 61 -40.62 -40.51 7.71
CA PRO A 61 -39.76 -41.27 8.63
C PRO A 61 -38.25 -41.08 8.40
N ALA A 62 -37.83 -40.77 7.18
CA ALA A 62 -36.44 -40.50 6.85
C ALA A 62 -35.87 -39.27 7.60
N PHE A 63 -36.72 -38.31 7.94
CA PHE A 63 -36.35 -37.08 8.66
C PHE A 63 -36.53 -37.21 10.18
N PHE A 64 -36.67 -38.43 10.72
CA PHE A 64 -36.81 -38.64 12.17
C PHE A 64 -35.64 -38.05 12.98
N ASN A 65 -34.42 -38.09 12.42
CA ASN A 65 -33.29 -37.32 12.91
C ASN A 65 -32.95 -36.21 11.91
N SER A 66 -33.35 -35.00 12.25
CA SER A 66 -33.16 -33.77 11.48
C SER A 66 -32.09 -32.85 12.07
N THR A 67 -31.37 -33.30 13.10
CA THR A 67 -30.41 -32.48 13.85
C THR A 67 -29.35 -31.88 12.94
N GLN A 68 -28.88 -32.64 11.94
CA GLN A 68 -27.92 -32.15 10.96
C GLN A 68 -28.49 -31.03 10.09
N ALA A 69 -29.67 -31.23 9.48
CA ALA A 69 -30.26 -30.20 8.62
C ALA A 69 -30.60 -28.92 9.39
N SER A 70 -31.16 -29.05 10.59
CA SER A 70 -31.45 -27.91 11.47
C SER A 70 -30.16 -27.15 11.82
N ALA A 71 -29.12 -27.87 12.25
CA ALA A 71 -27.83 -27.26 12.57
C ALA A 71 -27.17 -26.61 11.34
N ALA A 72 -27.20 -27.24 10.16
CA ALA A 72 -26.60 -26.67 8.96
C ALA A 72 -27.26 -25.35 8.53
N VAL A 73 -28.59 -25.24 8.67
CA VAL A 73 -29.32 -23.97 8.42
C VAL A 73 -28.90 -22.90 9.43
N ASP A 74 -28.87 -23.23 10.72
CA ASP A 74 -28.53 -22.26 11.77
C ASP A 74 -27.05 -21.85 11.72
N LEU A 75 -26.13 -22.79 11.56
CA LEU A 75 -24.69 -22.54 11.43
C LEU A 75 -24.38 -21.63 10.25
N ALA A 76 -24.97 -21.88 9.08
CA ALA A 76 -24.71 -21.06 7.90
C ALA A 76 -25.13 -19.60 8.08
N PHE A 77 -26.36 -19.35 8.57
CA PHE A 77 -26.92 -18.00 8.65
C PHE A 77 -26.55 -17.24 9.92
N GLN A 78 -26.46 -17.92 11.07
CA GLN A 78 -26.26 -17.28 12.37
C GLN A 78 -24.78 -17.20 12.78
N HIS A 79 -23.92 -18.06 12.22
CA HIS A 79 -22.53 -18.18 12.65
C HIS A 79 -21.52 -17.98 11.51
N VAL A 80 -21.52 -18.84 10.48
CA VAL A 80 -20.49 -18.83 9.42
C VAL A 80 -20.58 -17.58 8.55
N LEU A 81 -21.76 -17.19 8.07
CA LEU A 81 -21.89 -15.99 7.23
C LEU A 81 -21.51 -14.70 7.99
N PRO A 82 -21.96 -14.45 9.23
CA PRO A 82 -21.47 -13.34 10.04
C PRO A 82 -19.95 -13.40 10.30
N ALA A 83 -19.41 -14.58 10.61
CA ALA A 83 -17.97 -14.76 10.84
C ALA A 83 -17.15 -14.49 9.57
N PHE A 84 -17.63 -14.93 8.39
CA PHE A 84 -17.01 -14.67 7.10
C PHE A 84 -16.95 -13.16 6.81
N ARG A 85 -18.04 -12.45 7.08
CA ARG A 85 -18.08 -10.98 6.95
C ARG A 85 -17.14 -10.29 7.94
N GLY A 86 -17.05 -10.78 9.18
CA GLY A 86 -16.13 -10.26 10.19
C GLY A 86 -14.67 -10.46 9.80
N PHE A 87 -14.33 -11.66 9.35
CA PHE A 87 -12.99 -12.04 8.88
C PHE A 87 -12.52 -11.19 7.68
N HIS A 88 -13.44 -10.88 6.76
CA HIS A 88 -13.19 -10.05 5.57
C HIS A 88 -13.51 -8.58 5.74
N SER A 89 -13.75 -8.11 6.97
CA SER A 89 -14.14 -6.73 7.25
C SER A 89 -13.11 -5.70 6.80
N ASP A 90 -11.85 -6.12 6.64
CA ASP A 90 -10.77 -5.28 6.11
C ASP A 90 -10.65 -5.30 4.59
N LEU A 91 -10.53 -6.50 4.01
CA LEU A 91 -10.35 -6.68 2.57
C LEU A 91 -11.60 -6.29 1.76
N LEU A 92 -12.78 -6.59 2.29
CA LEU A 92 -14.09 -6.40 1.65
C LEU A 92 -14.95 -5.36 2.36
N HIS A 93 -14.31 -4.38 3.02
CA HIS A 93 -14.96 -3.31 3.79
C HIS A 93 -16.09 -2.58 3.03
N HIS A 94 -15.94 -2.42 1.72
CA HIS A 94 -16.89 -1.69 0.87
C HIS A 94 -18.20 -2.45 0.61
N LEU A 95 -18.20 -3.77 0.79
CA LEU A 95 -19.37 -4.60 0.52
C LEU A 95 -20.43 -4.43 1.61
N GLN A 96 -21.67 -4.28 1.17
CA GLN A 96 -22.86 -4.23 2.02
C GLN A 96 -23.40 -5.65 2.28
N GLU A 97 -24.30 -5.80 3.24
CA GLU A 97 -24.88 -7.13 3.57
C GLU A 97 -25.49 -7.81 2.35
N VAL A 98 -26.20 -7.03 1.52
CA VAL A 98 -26.86 -7.49 0.30
C VAL A 98 -25.88 -8.04 -0.75
N ASP A 99 -24.63 -7.59 -0.74
CA ASP A 99 -23.63 -8.09 -1.69
C ASP A 99 -23.27 -9.57 -1.42
N TYR A 100 -23.36 -10.01 -0.16
CA TYR A 100 -23.13 -11.39 0.26
C TYR A 100 -24.35 -12.31 0.08
N GLU A 101 -25.52 -11.76 -0.28
CA GLU A 101 -26.77 -12.52 -0.51
C GLU A 101 -26.77 -13.26 -1.86
N GLN A 102 -25.72 -14.05 -2.11
CA GLN A 102 -25.52 -14.79 -3.36
C GLN A 102 -25.92 -16.26 -3.19
N PRO A 103 -26.78 -16.82 -4.06
CA PRO A 103 -27.27 -18.19 -3.90
C PRO A 103 -26.16 -19.24 -3.89
N PHE A 104 -25.17 -19.13 -4.79
CA PHE A 104 -24.07 -20.09 -4.83
C PHE A 104 -22.99 -19.84 -3.77
N LEU A 105 -22.88 -18.63 -3.21
CA LEU A 105 -22.05 -18.44 -2.01
C LEU A 105 -22.67 -19.19 -0.82
N LEU A 106 -23.99 -19.12 -0.66
CA LEU A 106 -24.72 -19.88 0.36
C LEU A 106 -24.54 -21.40 0.18
N VAL A 107 -24.59 -21.90 -1.06
CA VAL A 107 -24.26 -23.30 -1.36
C VAL A 107 -22.88 -23.65 -0.82
N ARG A 108 -21.84 -22.87 -1.15
CA ARG A 108 -20.46 -23.16 -0.70
C ARG A 108 -20.34 -23.12 0.82
N ILE A 109 -21.07 -22.22 1.50
CA ILE A 109 -21.15 -22.19 2.96
C ILE A 109 -21.76 -23.49 3.50
N TRP A 110 -22.87 -23.96 2.92
CA TRP A 110 -23.47 -25.23 3.37
C TRP A 110 -22.60 -26.44 3.08
N GLU A 111 -21.98 -26.52 1.91
CA GLU A 111 -21.04 -27.60 1.56
C GLU A 111 -19.90 -27.66 2.59
N THR A 112 -19.27 -26.52 2.88
CA THR A 112 -18.16 -26.44 3.85
C THR A 112 -18.57 -26.69 5.30
N VAL A 113 -19.76 -26.25 5.73
CA VAL A 113 -20.33 -26.58 7.06
C VAL A 113 -20.56 -28.08 7.20
N LEU A 114 -21.15 -28.71 6.18
CA LEU A 114 -21.45 -30.15 6.21
C LEU A 114 -20.17 -31.00 6.18
N GLU A 115 -19.12 -30.54 5.51
CA GLU A 115 -17.81 -31.21 5.52
C GLU A 115 -17.17 -31.26 6.92
N GLN A 116 -17.49 -30.32 7.82
CA GLN A 116 -16.97 -30.33 9.20
C GLN A 116 -17.55 -31.48 10.05
N GLY A 117 -18.74 -31.96 9.69
CA GLY A 117 -19.42 -33.05 10.38
C GLY A 117 -19.80 -32.79 11.85
N ALA A 118 -20.47 -33.77 12.45
CA ALA A 118 -20.82 -33.77 13.88
C ALA A 118 -19.56 -33.89 14.77
N PRO A 119 -19.58 -33.42 16.03
CA PRO A 119 -20.73 -32.87 16.78
C PRO A 119 -21.13 -31.46 16.31
N TRP A 120 -22.43 -31.24 16.10
CA TRP A 120 -22.99 -30.02 15.50
C TRP A 120 -23.12 -28.83 16.47
N ASP A 121 -23.01 -29.10 17.77
CA ASP A 121 -23.03 -28.15 18.87
C ASP A 121 -21.66 -27.47 19.10
N ASP A 122 -20.58 -28.02 18.54
CA ASP A 122 -19.24 -27.43 18.56
C ASP A 122 -19.11 -26.34 17.48
N VAL A 123 -19.84 -25.24 17.69
CA VAL A 123 -19.91 -24.10 16.76
C VAL A 123 -18.53 -23.50 16.45
N PRO A 124 -17.62 -23.23 17.43
CA PRO A 124 -16.32 -22.62 17.13
C PRO A 124 -15.46 -23.45 16.18
N ARG A 125 -15.42 -24.78 16.39
CA ARG A 125 -14.70 -25.71 15.49
C ARG A 125 -15.24 -25.66 14.07
N ILE A 126 -16.57 -25.71 13.93
CA ILE A 126 -17.21 -25.72 12.61
C ILE A 126 -16.98 -24.40 11.88
N VAL A 127 -17.10 -23.27 12.59
CA VAL A 127 -16.90 -21.94 12.00
C VAL A 127 -15.44 -21.77 11.53
N SER A 128 -14.45 -22.11 12.37
CA SER A 128 -13.03 -22.02 11.97
C SER A 128 -12.73 -22.89 10.74
N GLY A 129 -13.12 -24.17 10.80
CA GLY A 129 -12.87 -25.10 9.70
C GLY A 129 -13.62 -24.73 8.41
N ALA A 130 -14.82 -24.16 8.51
CA ALA A 130 -15.55 -23.66 7.35
C ALA A 130 -14.87 -22.42 6.72
N LEU A 131 -14.39 -21.47 7.53
CA LEU A 131 -13.67 -20.29 7.03
C LEU A 131 -12.36 -20.67 6.35
N GLU A 132 -11.58 -21.56 6.96
CA GLU A 132 -10.34 -22.08 6.38
C GLU A 132 -10.58 -22.76 5.02
N ARG A 133 -11.72 -23.44 4.84
CA ARG A 133 -12.09 -24.06 3.56
C ARG A 133 -12.68 -23.11 2.54
N LEU A 134 -13.42 -22.09 2.97
CA LEU A 134 -14.01 -21.10 2.07
C LEU A 134 -12.94 -20.18 1.47
N ASN A 135 -11.96 -19.77 2.28
CA ASN A 135 -10.93 -18.81 1.92
C ASN A 135 -9.82 -19.46 1.07
N ASP A 136 -10.16 -19.78 -0.18
CA ASP A 136 -9.34 -20.59 -1.08
C ASP A 136 -8.75 -19.82 -2.28
N PHE A 137 -8.87 -18.49 -2.31
CA PHE A 137 -8.39 -17.65 -3.43
C PHE A 137 -7.69 -16.38 -2.96
N VAL A 138 -6.56 -16.06 -3.60
CA VAL A 138 -5.85 -14.77 -3.43
C VAL A 138 -5.67 -14.00 -4.76
N GLY A 139 -5.64 -14.73 -5.87
CA GLY A 139 -5.33 -14.22 -7.22
C GLY A 139 -3.83 -14.18 -7.49
N TYR A 140 -3.42 -13.39 -8.48
CA TYR A 140 -1.99 -13.21 -8.79
C TYR A 140 -1.24 -12.49 -7.66
N ARG A 141 -0.51 -13.27 -6.86
CA ARG A 141 0.28 -12.84 -5.71
C ARG A 141 1.67 -13.47 -5.77
N PRO A 142 2.71 -12.74 -6.24
CA PRO A 142 4.10 -13.19 -6.14
C PRO A 142 4.45 -13.42 -4.68
N VAL A 143 5.20 -14.49 -4.37
CA VAL A 143 5.58 -14.79 -2.98
C VAL A 143 7.08 -14.99 -2.92
N ALA A 144 7.73 -14.23 -2.03
CA ALA A 144 9.16 -14.34 -1.80
C ALA A 144 9.54 -15.75 -1.30
N VAL A 145 10.64 -16.27 -1.85
CA VAL A 145 11.31 -17.48 -1.36
C VAL A 145 12.64 -17.03 -0.79
N LEU A 146 12.83 -17.22 0.52
CA LEU A 146 14.08 -16.86 1.20
C LEU A 146 15.11 -17.98 1.04
N GLU A 147 16.39 -17.65 1.24
CA GLU A 147 17.54 -18.55 1.04
C GLU A 147 17.54 -19.82 1.90
N ASN A 148 16.79 -19.81 3.01
CA ASN A 148 16.57 -20.99 3.85
C ASN A 148 15.51 -21.96 3.26
N ASP A 149 15.22 -21.84 1.96
CA ASP A 149 14.15 -22.53 1.23
C ASP A 149 12.76 -22.35 1.86
N ARG A 150 12.59 -21.36 2.74
CA ARG A 150 11.28 -21.03 3.31
C ARG A 150 10.50 -20.25 2.27
N ARG A 151 9.64 -20.97 1.55
CA ARG A 151 8.57 -20.36 0.78
C ARG A 151 7.62 -19.68 1.77
N MET A 152 7.52 -18.36 1.68
CA MET A 152 6.49 -17.66 2.42
C MET A 152 5.12 -18.11 1.90
N GLU A 153 4.09 -18.02 2.74
CA GLU A 153 2.71 -18.22 2.30
C GLU A 153 1.97 -16.89 2.35
N PRO A 154 1.01 -16.66 1.44
CA PRO A 154 0.07 -15.54 1.60
C PRO A 154 -0.58 -15.56 2.98
N TYR A 155 -0.80 -14.39 3.56
CA TYR A 155 -1.45 -14.29 4.86
C TYR A 155 -2.91 -14.80 4.79
N GLU A 156 -3.44 -15.29 5.90
CA GLU A 156 -4.79 -15.89 5.94
C GLU A 156 -5.88 -14.89 5.52
N HIS A 157 -5.74 -13.62 5.92
CA HIS A 157 -6.68 -12.55 5.58
C HIS A 157 -6.53 -12.00 4.14
N GLU A 158 -5.50 -12.41 3.39
CA GLU A 158 -5.42 -12.16 1.94
C GLU A 158 -6.34 -13.11 1.16
N ARG A 159 -6.57 -14.32 1.70
CA ARG A 159 -7.37 -15.35 1.04
C ARG A 159 -8.85 -15.12 1.32
N PHE A 160 -9.69 -15.22 0.30
CA PHE A 160 -11.14 -15.10 0.43
C PHE A 160 -11.85 -16.08 -0.50
N ARG A 161 -13.18 -16.18 -0.38
CA ARG A 161 -14.01 -16.96 -1.31
C ARG A 161 -14.52 -16.08 -2.47
N PRO A 162 -14.11 -16.31 -3.73
CA PRO A 162 -14.74 -15.67 -4.89
C PRO A 162 -16.21 -16.07 -4.98
N PHE A 163 -17.09 -15.14 -5.37
CA PHE A 163 -18.52 -15.39 -5.38
C PHE A 163 -18.89 -16.18 -6.65
N PRO A 164 -19.38 -17.42 -6.55
CA PRO A 164 -19.63 -18.22 -7.75
C PRO A 164 -20.77 -17.63 -8.58
N LEU A 165 -20.51 -17.39 -9.86
CA LEU A 165 -21.47 -16.91 -10.87
C LEU A 165 -22.01 -18.04 -11.74
N PHE A 166 -21.25 -19.13 -11.91
CA PHE A 166 -21.67 -20.34 -12.59
C PHE A 166 -21.03 -21.55 -11.93
N LEU A 167 -21.81 -22.62 -11.79
CA LEU A 167 -21.34 -23.93 -11.35
C LEU A 167 -21.71 -24.98 -12.39
N LYS A 168 -20.76 -25.84 -12.74
CA LYS A 168 -20.95 -26.90 -13.73
C LYS A 168 -22.08 -27.84 -13.30
N GLY A 169 -23.03 -28.05 -14.21
CA GLY A 169 -24.24 -28.82 -13.96
C GLY A 169 -25.36 -28.03 -13.25
N ALA A 170 -25.06 -27.06 -12.38
CA ALA A 170 -26.10 -26.27 -11.71
C ALA A 170 -26.63 -25.14 -12.61
N GLY A 171 -25.74 -24.47 -13.36
CA GLY A 171 -26.08 -23.34 -14.21
C GLY A 171 -25.50 -22.02 -13.69
N VAL A 172 -26.08 -20.90 -14.10
CA VAL A 172 -25.67 -19.54 -13.71
C VAL A 172 -26.45 -19.11 -12.47
N ALA A 173 -25.77 -18.44 -11.54
CA ALA A 173 -26.36 -17.90 -10.33
C ALA A 173 -27.40 -16.82 -10.67
N HIS A 174 -28.52 -16.85 -9.95
CA HIS A 174 -29.46 -15.74 -10.00
C HIS A 174 -28.85 -14.50 -9.34
N GLY A 175 -29.03 -13.36 -9.99
CA GLY A 175 -28.48 -12.08 -9.52
C GLY A 175 -28.32 -11.07 -10.64
N PRO A 176 -27.69 -9.92 -10.37
CA PRO A 176 -27.52 -8.84 -11.35
C PRO A 176 -26.71 -9.29 -12.58
N TYR A 177 -25.80 -10.24 -12.42
CA TYR A 177 -24.92 -10.72 -13.49
C TYR A 177 -25.48 -11.89 -14.31
N GLU A 178 -26.64 -12.46 -13.93
CA GLU A 178 -27.18 -13.69 -14.51
C GLU A 178 -27.30 -13.61 -16.03
N SER A 179 -27.92 -12.53 -16.53
CA SER A 179 -28.22 -12.38 -17.96
C SER A 179 -26.97 -12.29 -18.82
N VAL A 180 -25.98 -11.47 -18.41
CA VAL A 180 -24.75 -11.25 -19.18
C VAL A 180 -23.84 -12.47 -19.12
N VAL A 181 -23.73 -13.13 -17.97
CA VAL A 181 -22.93 -14.35 -17.79
C VAL A 181 -23.53 -15.51 -18.57
N SER A 182 -24.86 -15.71 -18.48
CA SER A 182 -25.55 -16.77 -19.24
C SER A 182 -25.32 -16.60 -20.73
N ARG A 183 -25.51 -15.37 -21.23
CA ARG A 183 -25.32 -15.10 -22.66
C ARG A 183 -23.87 -15.22 -23.09
N ALA A 184 -22.90 -14.87 -22.25
CA ALA A 184 -21.48 -15.04 -22.56
C ALA A 184 -21.09 -16.53 -22.65
N LEU A 185 -21.54 -17.35 -21.71
CA LEU A 185 -21.31 -18.81 -21.75
C LEU A 185 -21.97 -19.46 -22.97
N GLU A 186 -23.15 -19.01 -23.39
CA GLU A 186 -23.77 -19.45 -24.64
C GLU A 186 -22.92 -19.10 -25.88
N LEU A 187 -22.36 -17.89 -25.93
CA LEU A 187 -21.49 -17.47 -27.03
C LEU A 187 -20.22 -18.30 -27.07
N LEU A 188 -19.57 -18.52 -25.92
CA LEU A 188 -18.38 -19.36 -25.81
C LEU A 188 -18.68 -20.80 -26.25
N ARG A 189 -19.83 -21.38 -25.87
CA ARG A 189 -20.25 -22.73 -26.30
C ARG A 189 -20.46 -22.84 -27.81
N ALA A 190 -20.90 -21.76 -28.45
CA ALA A 190 -21.12 -21.72 -29.90
C ALA A 190 -19.83 -21.47 -30.69
N MET A 191 -18.71 -21.13 -30.03
CA MET A 191 -17.43 -20.91 -30.71
C MET A 191 -16.74 -22.22 -31.10
N PRO A 192 -15.97 -22.22 -32.20
CA PRO A 192 -15.13 -23.36 -32.57
C PRO A 192 -14.12 -23.72 -31.48
N ALA A 193 -13.90 -25.01 -31.28
CA ALA A 193 -13.03 -25.52 -30.22
C ALA A 193 -11.55 -25.13 -30.40
N ASP A 194 -11.08 -24.99 -31.64
CA ASP A 194 -9.73 -24.52 -31.98
C ASP A 194 -9.49 -23.09 -31.50
N MET A 195 -10.46 -22.19 -31.69
CA MET A 195 -10.36 -20.80 -31.22
C MET A 195 -10.31 -20.70 -29.69
N LEU A 196 -11.07 -21.55 -28.99
CA LEU A 196 -11.03 -21.58 -27.52
C LEU A 196 -9.71 -22.19 -27.02
N ALA A 197 -9.23 -23.25 -27.68
CA ALA A 197 -7.97 -23.92 -27.35
C ALA A 197 -6.75 -23.01 -27.52
N GLU A 198 -6.72 -22.18 -28.57
CA GLU A 198 -5.67 -21.17 -28.76
C GLU A 198 -5.60 -20.16 -27.61
N ALA A 199 -6.74 -19.84 -26.99
CA ALA A 199 -6.83 -18.96 -25.82
C ALA A 199 -6.65 -19.71 -24.49
N HIS A 200 -6.22 -20.98 -24.53
CA HIS A 200 -6.10 -21.85 -23.35
C HIS A 200 -7.40 -21.98 -22.55
N PHE A 201 -8.56 -21.84 -23.20
CA PHE A 201 -9.86 -21.88 -22.56
C PHE A 201 -10.63 -23.14 -22.95
N SER A 202 -11.14 -23.89 -21.97
CA SER A 202 -11.99 -25.05 -22.20
C SER A 202 -13.22 -25.00 -21.30
N LEU A 203 -14.41 -24.96 -21.91
CA LEU A 203 -15.68 -25.00 -21.18
C LEU A 203 -15.90 -26.33 -20.46
N GLU A 204 -15.31 -27.42 -20.95
CA GLU A 204 -15.35 -28.71 -20.25
C GLU A 204 -14.53 -28.66 -18.96
N ASN A 205 -13.51 -27.79 -18.91
CA ASN A 205 -12.67 -27.62 -17.73
C ASN A 205 -13.21 -26.60 -16.74
N LEU A 206 -14.16 -25.75 -17.15
CA LEU A 206 -14.77 -24.75 -16.30
C LEU A 206 -15.80 -25.41 -15.35
N ASP A 207 -15.34 -25.78 -14.15
CA ASP A 207 -16.21 -26.25 -13.08
C ASP A 207 -16.90 -25.07 -12.39
N GLU A 208 -16.23 -23.91 -12.32
CA GLU A 208 -16.73 -22.69 -11.70
C GLU A 208 -16.29 -21.42 -12.44
N LEU A 209 -17.23 -20.52 -12.74
CA LEU A 209 -16.93 -19.13 -13.04
C LEU A 209 -17.27 -18.31 -11.80
N ALA A 210 -16.33 -17.53 -11.28
CA ALA A 210 -16.53 -16.77 -10.06
C ALA A 210 -16.20 -15.27 -10.23
N LEU A 211 -16.75 -14.48 -9.32
CA LEU A 211 -16.52 -13.05 -9.18
C LEU A 211 -15.47 -12.81 -8.10
N ASP A 212 -14.43 -12.05 -8.44
CA ASP A 212 -13.60 -11.37 -7.45
C ASP A 212 -14.34 -10.10 -6.98
N PRO A 213 -14.83 -10.05 -5.73
CA PRO A 213 -15.64 -8.94 -5.23
C PRO A 213 -14.80 -7.79 -4.67
N ARG A 214 -13.46 -7.92 -4.62
CA ARG A 214 -12.55 -6.87 -4.15
C ARG A 214 -12.75 -5.59 -4.95
N ALA A 215 -12.60 -4.45 -4.29
CA ALA A 215 -12.59 -3.16 -4.96
C ALA A 215 -11.37 -3.07 -5.89
N HIS A 216 -11.56 -2.46 -7.07
CA HIS A 216 -10.45 -2.28 -8.00
C HIS A 216 -9.46 -1.23 -7.46
N ASP A 217 -8.19 -1.60 -7.36
CA ASP A 217 -7.09 -0.69 -7.04
C ASP A 217 -6.24 -0.43 -8.28
N HIS A 218 -6.48 0.69 -8.95
CA HIS A 218 -5.77 1.09 -10.16
C HIS A 218 -4.25 1.19 -9.97
N LEU A 219 -3.80 1.50 -8.75
CA LEU A 219 -2.39 1.66 -8.46
C LEU A 219 -1.73 0.33 -8.12
N HIS A 220 -2.47 -0.69 -7.66
CA HIS A 220 -1.86 -1.98 -7.31
C HIS A 220 -1.04 -2.57 -8.48
N PRO A 221 0.24 -2.94 -8.29
CA PRO A 221 1.12 -3.37 -9.37
C PRO A 221 0.60 -4.56 -10.19
N SER A 222 -0.16 -5.47 -9.56
CA SER A 222 -0.80 -6.58 -10.28
C SER A 222 -1.70 -6.12 -11.43
N ASN A 223 -2.25 -4.90 -11.40
CA ASN A 223 -3.07 -4.37 -12.49
C ASN A 223 -2.24 -3.85 -13.68
N LYS A 224 -0.90 -3.76 -13.53
CA LYS A 224 0.03 -3.58 -14.65
C LYS A 224 0.27 -4.88 -15.42
N ARG A 225 -0.04 -6.04 -14.82
CA ARG A 225 -0.01 -7.33 -15.52
C ARG A 225 -1.07 -7.34 -16.63
N THR A 226 -0.64 -7.67 -17.84
CA THR A 226 -1.51 -7.71 -19.01
C THR A 226 -2.77 -8.53 -18.76
N ASN A 227 -3.94 -7.96 -19.05
CA ASN A 227 -5.27 -8.58 -18.93
C ASN A 227 -5.67 -9.09 -17.54
N TYR A 228 -4.88 -8.88 -16.48
CA TYR A 228 -5.25 -9.30 -15.11
C TYR A 228 -6.59 -8.72 -14.65
N LEU A 229 -6.87 -7.47 -15.04
CA LEU A 229 -8.13 -6.79 -14.78
C LEU A 229 -9.36 -7.48 -15.39
N PHE A 230 -9.16 -8.27 -16.46
CA PHE A 230 -10.24 -9.00 -17.15
C PHE A 230 -10.55 -10.35 -16.50
N GLY A 231 -9.65 -10.85 -15.66
CA GLY A 231 -9.78 -12.11 -14.93
C GLY A 231 -8.55 -13.00 -15.05
N GLU A 232 -8.64 -14.20 -14.50
CA GLU A 232 -7.62 -15.23 -14.63
C GLU A 232 -8.19 -16.62 -14.30
N TRP A 233 -7.54 -17.66 -14.81
CA TRP A 233 -7.65 -18.99 -14.21
C TRP A 233 -7.03 -18.98 -12.82
N ASP A 234 -7.70 -19.64 -11.89
CA ASP A 234 -7.25 -19.75 -10.52
C ASP A 234 -6.23 -20.88 -10.33
N PRO A 235 -4.98 -20.56 -9.93
CA PRO A 235 -3.95 -21.56 -9.71
C PRO A 235 -4.24 -22.56 -8.58
N HIS A 236 -5.11 -22.20 -7.62
CA HIS A 236 -5.36 -23.01 -6.42
C HIS A 236 -6.40 -24.11 -6.64
N VAL A 237 -7.14 -24.07 -7.76
CA VAL A 237 -8.14 -25.09 -8.10
C VAL A 237 -7.71 -25.80 -9.38
N ILE A 238 -6.87 -26.82 -9.20
CA ILE A 238 -6.25 -27.62 -10.26
C ILE A 238 -6.67 -29.09 -10.15
N ASP A 239 -6.79 -29.78 -11.29
CA ASP A 239 -7.06 -31.22 -11.30
C ASP A 239 -5.79 -32.08 -11.33
N LEU A 240 -5.98 -33.40 -11.31
CA LEU A 240 -4.89 -34.39 -11.42
C LEU A 240 -4.14 -34.36 -12.76
N LYS A 241 -4.64 -33.63 -13.78
CA LYS A 241 -4.01 -33.47 -15.09
C LYS A 241 -3.30 -32.12 -15.23
N GLY A 242 -3.22 -31.33 -14.16
CA GLY A 242 -2.58 -30.02 -14.17
C GLY A 242 -3.44 -28.91 -14.79
N GLN A 243 -4.75 -29.12 -14.96
CA GLN A 243 -5.66 -28.14 -15.57
C GLN A 243 -6.45 -27.37 -14.51
N TYR A 244 -6.45 -26.05 -14.63
CA TYR A 244 -7.23 -25.17 -13.77
C TYR A 244 -8.74 -25.35 -14.01
N ARG A 245 -9.54 -25.22 -12.94
CA ARG A 245 -10.98 -25.53 -12.94
C ARG A 245 -11.90 -24.37 -12.58
N ARG A 246 -11.36 -23.31 -12.00
CA ARG A 246 -12.08 -22.09 -11.65
C ARG A 246 -11.54 -20.91 -12.43
N PHE A 247 -12.40 -20.19 -13.14
CA PHE A 247 -12.05 -18.92 -13.77
C PHE A 247 -12.66 -17.77 -12.98
N VAL A 248 -11.89 -16.74 -12.65
CA VAL A 248 -12.32 -15.63 -11.81
C VAL A 248 -12.32 -14.32 -12.60
N VAL A 249 -13.50 -13.70 -12.75
CA VAL A 249 -13.69 -12.38 -13.38
C VAL A 249 -13.76 -11.28 -12.34
N ARG A 250 -13.33 -10.06 -12.68
CA ARG A 250 -13.30 -8.94 -11.74
C ARG A 250 -14.62 -8.17 -11.72
N LYS A 251 -15.08 -7.79 -10.52
CA LYS A 251 -16.33 -7.05 -10.33
C LYS A 251 -16.43 -5.78 -11.16
N VAL A 252 -15.36 -4.99 -11.24
CA VAL A 252 -15.34 -3.74 -12.01
C VAL A 252 -15.68 -3.93 -13.50
N ILE A 253 -15.32 -5.08 -14.10
CA ILE A 253 -15.64 -5.37 -15.50
C ILE A 253 -17.13 -5.65 -15.68
N LEU A 254 -17.70 -6.49 -14.82
CA LEU A 254 -19.13 -6.80 -14.87
C LEU A 254 -19.99 -5.57 -14.57
N ASP A 255 -19.60 -4.77 -13.57
CA ASP A 255 -20.30 -3.53 -13.23
C ASP A 255 -20.23 -2.49 -14.37
N ALA A 256 -19.09 -2.37 -15.04
CA ALA A 256 -18.96 -1.51 -16.22
C ALA A 256 -19.86 -1.96 -17.38
N LEU A 257 -19.97 -3.28 -17.61
CA LEU A 257 -20.85 -3.83 -18.63
C LEU A 257 -22.33 -3.61 -18.27
N LEU A 258 -22.73 -3.83 -17.01
CA LEU A 258 -24.09 -3.54 -16.55
C LEU A 258 -24.43 -2.05 -16.69
N SER A 259 -23.51 -1.16 -16.28
CA SER A 259 -23.68 0.30 -16.45
C SER A 259 -23.87 0.68 -17.91
N TRP A 260 -23.11 0.06 -18.82
CA TRP A 260 -23.27 0.26 -20.25
C TRP A 260 -24.67 -0.17 -20.75
N ILE A 261 -25.12 -1.37 -20.34
CA ILE A 261 -26.44 -1.91 -20.70
C ILE A 261 -27.56 -0.95 -20.27
N GLU A 262 -27.51 -0.45 -19.02
CA GLU A 262 -28.50 0.47 -18.48
C GLU A 262 -28.60 1.81 -19.23
N GLN A 263 -27.49 2.27 -19.79
CA GLN A 263 -27.43 3.49 -20.59
C GLN A 263 -28.04 3.30 -22.00
N GLN A 264 -28.14 2.07 -22.51
CA GLN A 264 -28.66 1.80 -23.85
C GLN A 264 -30.20 1.72 -23.88
N LYS A 265 -30.85 2.88 -24.04
CA LYS A 265 -32.33 2.96 -24.10
C LYS A 265 -32.93 2.88 -25.51
N ARG A 266 -32.11 3.02 -26.56
CA ARG A 266 -32.57 3.16 -27.96
C ARG A 266 -32.33 1.91 -28.82
N VAL A 267 -31.75 0.87 -28.24
CA VAL A 267 -31.41 -0.39 -28.90
C VAL A 267 -32.19 -1.52 -28.22
N PRO A 268 -32.68 -2.53 -28.96
CA PRO A 268 -33.36 -3.67 -28.34
C PRO A 268 -32.52 -4.34 -27.26
N THR A 269 -33.13 -4.67 -26.12
CA THR A 269 -32.45 -5.24 -24.95
C THR A 269 -31.65 -6.50 -25.28
N GLU A 270 -32.18 -7.39 -26.13
CA GLU A 270 -31.47 -8.62 -26.53
C GLU A 270 -30.19 -8.35 -27.32
N GLU A 271 -30.15 -7.27 -28.10
CA GLU A 271 -28.96 -6.87 -28.86
C GLU A 271 -27.92 -6.23 -27.95
N VAL A 272 -28.35 -5.35 -27.04
CA VAL A 272 -27.48 -4.76 -26.02
C VAL A 272 -26.85 -5.87 -25.17
N LEU A 273 -27.66 -6.82 -24.72
CA LEU A 273 -27.17 -7.97 -23.94
C LEU A 273 -26.18 -8.83 -24.75
N PHE A 274 -26.46 -9.07 -26.03
CA PHE A 274 -25.54 -9.80 -26.90
C PHE A 274 -24.20 -9.11 -27.04
N ASP A 275 -24.19 -7.78 -27.26
CA ASP A 275 -22.97 -7.01 -27.43
C ASP A 275 -22.13 -6.98 -26.13
N ALA A 276 -22.78 -6.82 -24.97
CA ALA A 276 -22.11 -6.89 -23.66
C ALA A 276 -21.53 -8.28 -23.38
N ALA A 277 -22.30 -9.33 -23.66
CA ALA A 277 -21.87 -10.71 -23.50
C ALA A 277 -20.73 -11.10 -24.47
N ALA A 278 -20.73 -10.55 -25.68
CA ALA A 278 -19.64 -10.72 -26.64
C ALA A 278 -18.34 -10.10 -26.10
N VAL A 279 -18.41 -8.91 -25.49
CA VAL A 279 -17.24 -8.30 -24.84
C VAL A 279 -16.78 -9.10 -23.64
N LEU A 280 -17.70 -9.55 -22.77
CA LEU A 280 -17.35 -10.41 -21.63
C LEU A 280 -16.65 -11.71 -22.06
N SER A 281 -17.15 -12.34 -23.12
CA SER A 281 -16.54 -13.54 -23.70
C SER A 281 -15.12 -13.25 -24.21
N GLY A 282 -14.95 -12.14 -24.94
CA GLY A 282 -13.63 -11.72 -25.41
C GLY A 282 -12.67 -11.39 -24.28
N THR A 283 -13.12 -10.76 -23.19
CA THR A 283 -12.29 -10.49 -22.01
C THR A 283 -11.86 -11.77 -21.29
N ILE A 284 -12.75 -12.75 -21.16
CA ILE A 284 -12.42 -14.07 -20.58
C ILE A 284 -11.34 -14.76 -21.41
N LEU A 285 -11.48 -14.78 -22.75
CA LEU A 285 -10.50 -15.42 -23.63
C LEU A 285 -9.13 -14.72 -23.57
N MET A 286 -9.10 -13.39 -23.56
CA MET A 286 -7.85 -12.64 -23.44
C MET A 286 -7.13 -12.87 -22.11
N ALA A 287 -7.87 -12.94 -21.01
CA ALA A 287 -7.33 -13.24 -19.69
C ALA A 287 -6.86 -14.70 -19.56
N SER A 288 -7.65 -15.64 -20.09
CA SER A 288 -7.28 -17.05 -20.19
C SER A 288 -5.99 -17.24 -20.97
N ALA A 289 -5.81 -16.50 -22.07
CA ALA A 289 -4.60 -16.56 -22.85
C ALA A 289 -3.37 -16.04 -22.11
N ILE A 290 -3.49 -15.13 -21.13
CA ILE A 290 -2.34 -14.70 -20.31
C ILE A 290 -2.09 -15.64 -19.13
N SER A 291 -3.15 -16.15 -18.49
CA SER A 291 -3.02 -17.03 -17.32
C SER A 291 -2.65 -18.48 -17.69
N GLY A 292 -2.96 -18.92 -18.90
CA GLY A 292 -2.73 -20.30 -19.33
C GLY A 292 -3.74 -21.28 -18.75
N ALA A 293 -3.70 -22.54 -19.21
CA ALA A 293 -4.65 -23.58 -18.79
C ALA A 293 -4.18 -24.37 -17.55
N GLY A 294 -2.93 -24.16 -17.12
CA GLY A 294 -2.25 -24.91 -16.07
C GLY A 294 -0.84 -24.35 -15.79
N PRO A 295 -0.16 -24.84 -14.75
CA PRO A 295 1.18 -24.39 -14.36
C PRO A 295 2.21 -24.50 -15.50
N ASP A 296 2.18 -25.61 -16.24
CA ASP A 296 3.12 -25.90 -17.33
C ASP A 296 2.79 -25.17 -18.65
N THR A 297 1.87 -24.19 -18.64
CA THR A 297 1.47 -23.52 -19.90
C THR A 297 2.56 -22.61 -20.44
N TYR A 298 3.22 -21.88 -19.54
CA TYR A 298 4.27 -20.92 -19.85
C TYR A 298 5.50 -21.24 -19.02
N ASP A 299 6.64 -21.38 -19.69
CA ASP A 299 7.94 -21.49 -19.05
C ASP A 299 8.56 -20.09 -18.84
N SER A 300 9.74 -20.07 -18.23
CA SER A 300 10.57 -18.86 -18.05
C SER A 300 11.13 -18.29 -19.36
N THR A 301 10.88 -18.91 -20.53
CA THR A 301 11.31 -18.36 -21.84
C THR A 301 10.23 -17.49 -22.50
N VAL A 302 8.99 -17.57 -22.02
CA VAL A 302 7.87 -16.76 -22.52
C VAL A 302 7.72 -15.52 -21.68
N SER A 303 7.84 -14.34 -22.31
CA SER A 303 7.51 -13.06 -21.67
C SER A 303 6.20 -12.46 -22.15
N LEU A 304 5.64 -11.52 -21.38
CA LEU A 304 4.44 -10.75 -21.73
C LEU A 304 4.62 -10.05 -23.07
N THR A 305 5.82 -9.55 -23.37
CA THR A 305 6.16 -8.91 -24.64
C THR A 305 5.95 -9.86 -25.83
N THR A 306 6.32 -11.13 -25.69
CA THR A 306 6.11 -12.14 -26.75
C THR A 306 4.66 -12.62 -26.84
N LEU A 307 3.92 -12.58 -25.73
CA LEU A 307 2.55 -13.08 -25.62
C LEU A 307 1.52 -12.08 -26.14
N LEU A 308 1.73 -10.78 -25.89
CA LEU A 308 0.84 -9.68 -26.26
C LEU A 308 0.39 -9.71 -27.74
N PRO A 309 1.28 -9.86 -28.74
CA PRO A 309 0.87 -9.94 -30.14
C PRO A 309 0.04 -11.18 -30.48
N LYS A 310 0.22 -12.29 -29.75
CA LYS A 310 -0.59 -13.51 -29.93
C LYS A 310 -2.01 -13.27 -29.42
N VAL A 311 -2.14 -12.73 -28.21
CA VAL A 311 -3.44 -12.43 -27.59
C VAL A 311 -4.22 -11.38 -28.39
N ALA A 312 -3.56 -10.34 -28.91
CA ALA A 312 -4.19 -9.33 -29.76
C ALA A 312 -4.78 -9.94 -31.04
N ARG A 313 -4.06 -10.86 -31.70
CA ARG A 313 -4.54 -11.57 -32.89
C ARG A 313 -5.74 -12.46 -32.58
N GLN A 314 -5.69 -13.20 -31.48
CA GLN A 314 -6.80 -14.06 -31.04
C GLN A 314 -8.07 -13.25 -30.76
N ARG A 315 -7.93 -12.11 -30.04
CA ARG A 315 -9.01 -11.16 -29.80
C ARG A 315 -9.65 -10.69 -31.11
N ASP A 316 -8.84 -10.25 -32.06
CA ASP A 316 -9.33 -9.70 -33.32
C ASP A 316 -10.00 -10.77 -34.19
N ALA A 317 -9.47 -12.00 -34.20
CA ALA A 317 -10.11 -13.16 -34.84
C ALA A 317 -11.47 -13.49 -34.22
N PHE A 318 -11.57 -13.51 -32.88
CA PHE A 318 -12.81 -13.77 -32.15
C PHE A 318 -13.91 -12.76 -32.52
N TYR A 319 -13.64 -11.47 -32.42
CA TYR A 319 -14.67 -10.47 -32.72
C TYR A 319 -15.00 -10.37 -34.21
N SER A 320 -14.02 -10.57 -35.10
CA SER A 320 -14.27 -10.59 -36.55
C SER A 320 -15.24 -11.71 -36.91
N ARG A 321 -15.04 -12.89 -36.34
CA ARG A 321 -15.95 -14.03 -36.53
C ARG A 321 -17.36 -13.75 -36.01
N LEU A 322 -17.50 -13.17 -34.81
CA LEU A 322 -18.82 -12.79 -34.29
C LEU A 322 -19.53 -11.75 -35.16
N LEU A 323 -18.78 -10.82 -35.74
CA LEU A 323 -19.30 -9.82 -36.66
C LEU A 323 -19.77 -10.48 -37.97
N GLU A 324 -18.99 -11.40 -38.53
CA GLU A 324 -19.31 -12.14 -39.76
C GLU A 324 -20.51 -13.09 -39.58
N ALA A 325 -20.62 -13.73 -38.42
CA ALA A 325 -21.74 -14.61 -38.09
C ALA A 325 -23.05 -13.85 -37.80
N SER A 326 -22.99 -12.53 -37.60
CA SER A 326 -24.17 -11.72 -37.32
C SER A 326 -25.00 -11.47 -38.57
N THR A 327 -26.33 -11.59 -38.45
CA THR A 327 -27.28 -11.39 -39.55
C THR A 327 -28.31 -10.30 -39.25
N GLY A 328 -29.07 -9.88 -40.27
CA GLY A 328 -30.21 -8.97 -40.11
C GLY A 328 -29.86 -7.52 -39.76
N ALA A 329 -30.75 -6.85 -39.00
CA ALA A 329 -30.60 -5.44 -38.65
C ALA A 329 -29.44 -5.16 -37.67
N ARG A 330 -29.17 -6.10 -36.76
CA ARG A 330 -28.02 -6.05 -35.83
C ARG A 330 -26.70 -6.05 -36.60
N ALA A 331 -26.53 -6.93 -37.58
CA ALA A 331 -25.31 -6.98 -38.39
C ALA A 331 -25.00 -5.63 -39.05
N LYS A 332 -26.01 -4.95 -39.60
CA LYS A 332 -25.86 -3.61 -40.19
C LYS A 332 -25.41 -2.57 -39.15
N ARG A 333 -25.96 -2.63 -37.92
CA ARG A 333 -25.55 -1.74 -36.82
C ARG A 333 -24.13 -2.03 -36.35
N LEU A 334 -23.77 -3.30 -36.13
CA LEU A 334 -22.43 -3.71 -35.74
C LEU A 334 -21.39 -3.32 -36.79
N GLN A 335 -21.67 -3.50 -38.08
CA GLN A 335 -20.80 -3.03 -39.17
C GLN A 335 -20.64 -1.50 -39.18
N LYS A 336 -21.72 -0.75 -38.91
CA LYS A 336 -21.65 0.70 -38.78
C LYS A 336 -20.78 1.09 -37.58
N HIS A 337 -21.00 0.48 -36.42
CA HIS A 337 -20.20 0.73 -35.21
C HIS A 337 -18.73 0.38 -35.43
N ALA A 338 -18.44 -0.76 -36.07
CA ALA A 338 -17.08 -1.19 -36.39
C ALA A 338 -16.37 -0.20 -37.33
N LYS A 339 -17.08 0.36 -38.32
CA LYS A 339 -16.54 1.43 -39.18
C LYS A 339 -16.29 2.73 -38.42
N THR A 340 -17.18 3.11 -37.50
CA THR A 340 -17.03 4.34 -36.72
C THR A 340 -15.89 4.23 -35.71
N THR A 341 -15.79 3.10 -35.01
CA THR A 341 -14.82 2.87 -33.94
C THR A 341 -13.51 2.26 -34.44
N GLN A 342 -13.44 1.91 -35.73
CA GLN A 342 -12.34 1.16 -36.38
C GLN A 342 -12.07 -0.22 -35.74
N GLN A 343 -13.01 -0.74 -34.94
CA GLN A 343 -12.86 -2.01 -34.22
C GLN A 343 -14.21 -2.73 -34.10
N PRO A 344 -14.29 -4.06 -34.37
CA PRO A 344 -15.46 -4.85 -34.04
C PRO A 344 -15.85 -4.71 -32.56
N PHE A 345 -17.14 -4.53 -32.30
CA PHE A 345 -17.70 -4.27 -30.96
C PHE A 345 -17.03 -3.09 -30.22
N GLY A 346 -16.40 -2.17 -30.97
CA GLY A 346 -15.66 -1.05 -30.41
C GLY A 346 -16.53 -0.11 -29.56
N HIS A 347 -17.84 -0.03 -29.81
CA HIS A 347 -18.76 0.82 -29.04
C HIS A 347 -18.91 0.38 -27.58
N VAL A 348 -18.85 -0.92 -27.29
CA VAL A 348 -18.86 -1.45 -25.92
C VAL A 348 -17.45 -1.41 -25.32
N ARG A 349 -16.45 -1.83 -26.09
CA ARG A 349 -15.04 -1.86 -25.64
C ARG A 349 -14.51 -0.48 -25.28
N GLN A 350 -14.80 0.54 -26.09
CA GLN A 350 -14.44 1.92 -25.79
C GLN A 350 -15.13 2.39 -24.52
N HIS A 351 -16.42 2.07 -24.32
CA HIS A 351 -17.12 2.41 -23.08
C HIS A 351 -16.47 1.76 -21.86
N LEU A 352 -16.14 0.46 -21.94
CA LEU A 352 -15.43 -0.24 -20.87
C LEU A 352 -14.10 0.45 -20.55
N ASN A 353 -13.29 0.76 -21.55
CA ASN A 353 -12.02 1.46 -21.36
C ASN A 353 -12.21 2.87 -20.76
N PHE A 354 -13.21 3.63 -21.22
CA PHE A 354 -13.53 4.95 -20.65
C PHE A 354 -14.00 4.85 -19.20
N TYR A 355 -14.83 3.87 -18.87
CA TYR A 355 -15.29 3.62 -17.51
C TYR A 355 -14.10 3.35 -16.58
N LEU A 356 -13.20 2.44 -16.99
CA LEU A 356 -12.00 2.09 -16.24
C LEU A 356 -11.04 3.28 -16.09
N ALA A 357 -10.81 4.03 -17.17
CA ALA A 357 -9.96 5.22 -17.13
C ALA A 357 -10.54 6.31 -16.21
N GLN A 358 -11.85 6.52 -16.25
CA GLN A 358 -12.53 7.47 -15.36
C GLN A 358 -12.47 7.00 -13.90
N TYR A 359 -12.67 5.71 -13.64
CA TYR A 359 -12.54 5.13 -12.31
C TYR A 359 -11.13 5.31 -11.76
N GLY A 360 -10.09 4.91 -12.53
CA GLY A 360 -8.69 5.07 -12.12
C GLY A 360 -8.29 6.52 -11.90
N THR A 361 -8.71 7.44 -12.79
CA THR A 361 -8.45 8.88 -12.63
C THR A 361 -9.08 9.42 -11.33
N GLN A 362 -10.34 9.06 -11.06
CA GLN A 362 -11.00 9.45 -9.82
C GLN A 362 -10.29 8.84 -8.61
N GLN A 363 -9.82 7.60 -8.70
CA GLN A 363 -9.14 6.94 -7.58
C GLN A 363 -7.86 7.64 -7.20
N VAL A 364 -7.00 7.96 -8.18
CA VAL A 364 -5.75 8.70 -7.96
C VAL A 364 -6.05 10.06 -7.32
N GLN A 365 -7.03 10.79 -7.85
CA GLN A 365 -7.43 12.09 -7.30
C GLN A 365 -7.95 11.98 -5.86
N ARG A 366 -8.84 11.02 -5.60
CA ARG A 366 -9.50 10.84 -4.29
C ARG A 366 -8.52 10.33 -3.25
N ARG A 367 -7.63 9.40 -3.60
CA ARG A 367 -6.55 8.92 -2.73
C ARG A 367 -5.63 10.07 -2.33
N HIS A 368 -5.20 10.89 -3.28
CA HIS A 368 -4.34 12.04 -2.97
C HIS A 368 -5.03 13.07 -2.05
N LEU A 369 -6.31 13.39 -2.31
CA LEU A 369 -7.07 14.26 -1.42
C LEU A 369 -7.25 13.66 -0.02
N ALA A 370 -7.51 12.35 0.07
CA ALA A 370 -7.65 11.64 1.34
C ALA A 370 -6.34 11.69 2.14
N TYR A 371 -5.21 11.45 1.48
CA TYR A 371 -3.87 11.56 2.06
C TYR A 371 -3.58 12.99 2.57
N LEU A 372 -3.88 14.03 1.80
CA LEU A 372 -3.70 15.42 2.24
C LEU A 372 -4.53 15.74 3.50
N PHE A 373 -5.81 15.32 3.53
CA PHE A 373 -6.63 15.48 4.74
C PHE A 373 -6.10 14.68 5.92
N ALA A 374 -5.59 13.48 5.69
CA ALA A 374 -5.00 12.66 6.74
C ALA A 374 -3.77 13.35 7.36
N ARG A 375 -2.86 13.89 6.54
CA ARG A 375 -1.68 14.64 7.01
C ARG A 375 -2.02 15.93 7.78
N MET A 376 -3.18 16.51 7.53
CA MET A 376 -3.68 17.67 8.28
C MET A 376 -4.46 17.28 9.56
N ALA A 377 -4.50 15.97 9.90
CA ALA A 377 -5.30 15.41 10.98
C ALA A 377 -6.82 15.68 10.86
N PHE A 378 -7.37 15.62 9.64
CA PHE A 378 -8.82 15.66 9.39
C PHE A 378 -9.39 14.26 9.06
N PRO A 379 -9.58 13.37 10.06
CA PRO A 379 -9.93 11.97 9.83
C PRO A 379 -11.24 11.80 9.06
N ASP A 380 -12.29 12.56 9.41
CA ASP A 380 -13.59 12.43 8.75
C ASP A 380 -13.54 12.87 7.28
N ALA A 381 -12.73 13.88 6.96
CA ALA A 381 -12.56 14.32 5.58
C ALA A 381 -11.75 13.31 4.77
N ALA A 382 -10.68 12.76 5.35
CA ALA A 382 -9.87 11.71 4.76
C ALA A 382 -10.71 10.47 4.44
N ARG A 383 -11.45 9.95 5.44
CA ARG A 383 -12.35 8.79 5.28
C ARG A 383 -13.40 9.00 4.21
N ARG A 384 -14.04 10.19 4.18
CA ARG A 384 -15.03 10.51 3.14
C ARG A 384 -14.44 10.48 1.73
N GLN A 385 -13.20 10.92 1.54
CA GLN A 385 -12.55 10.85 0.22
C GLN A 385 -12.14 9.42 -0.13
N ALA A 386 -11.56 8.68 0.83
CA ALA A 386 -11.17 7.29 0.65
C ALA A 386 -12.38 6.37 0.36
N SER A 387 -13.55 6.66 0.92
CA SER A 387 -14.77 5.87 0.69
C SER A 387 -15.40 6.05 -0.68
N VAL A 388 -15.02 7.07 -1.46
CA VAL A 388 -15.59 7.30 -2.81
C VAL A 388 -15.18 6.18 -3.77
N ILE A 389 -13.91 5.79 -3.73
CA ILE A 389 -13.37 4.62 -4.44
C ILE A 389 -12.65 3.76 -3.40
N PRO A 390 -13.35 2.76 -2.83
CA PRO A 390 -12.96 2.17 -1.55
C PRO A 390 -11.96 1.03 -1.74
N CYS A 391 -10.78 1.30 -2.32
CA CYS A 391 -9.70 0.32 -2.28
C CYS A 391 -9.11 0.22 -0.86
N ALA A 392 -8.78 -0.99 -0.44
CA ALA A 392 -8.27 -1.25 0.90
C ALA A 392 -6.95 -0.51 1.17
N ALA A 393 -6.05 -0.45 0.19
CA ALA A 393 -4.76 0.23 0.30
C ALA A 393 -4.90 1.70 0.71
N ALA A 394 -5.72 2.47 -0.03
CA ALA A 394 -5.93 3.89 0.28
C ALA A 394 -6.61 4.09 1.64
N ARG A 395 -7.52 3.20 2.04
CA ARG A 395 -8.16 3.25 3.37
C ARG A 395 -7.12 3.09 4.47
N PHE A 396 -6.31 2.03 4.43
CA PHE A 396 -5.30 1.76 5.45
C PHE A 396 -4.21 2.83 5.50
N GLU A 397 -3.72 3.28 4.34
CA GLU A 397 -2.78 4.40 4.27
C GLU A 397 -3.36 5.63 4.96
N CYS A 398 -4.62 6.00 4.67
CA CYS A 398 -5.26 7.13 5.34
C CYS A 398 -5.41 6.91 6.84
N GLU A 399 -5.84 5.71 7.27
CA GLU A 399 -6.06 5.37 8.68
C GLU A 399 -4.79 5.48 9.52
N VAL A 400 -3.65 5.04 8.98
CA VAL A 400 -2.35 5.17 9.64
C VAL A 400 -1.90 6.64 9.65
N GLN A 401 -1.94 7.31 8.49
CA GLN A 401 -1.43 8.68 8.33
C GLN A 401 -2.15 9.70 9.23
N TRP A 402 -3.49 9.64 9.34
CA TRP A 402 -4.20 10.61 10.16
C TRP A 402 -3.91 10.42 11.65
N ARG A 403 -3.65 9.18 12.09
CA ARG A 403 -3.28 8.90 13.49
C ARG A 403 -1.90 9.43 13.82
N ILE A 404 -0.94 9.28 12.92
CA ILE A 404 0.39 9.89 13.06
C ILE A 404 0.26 11.42 13.17
N ALA A 405 -0.53 12.05 12.29
CA ALA A 405 -0.74 13.50 12.35
C ALA A 405 -1.46 13.95 13.64
N ALA A 406 -2.50 13.24 14.06
CA ALA A 406 -3.24 13.53 15.29
C ALA A 406 -2.40 13.28 16.55
N MET A 407 -1.51 12.29 16.52
CA MET A 407 -0.56 12.02 17.60
C MET A 407 0.39 13.21 17.78
N GLY A 408 0.90 13.79 16.69
CA GLY A 408 1.70 15.02 16.74
C GLY A 408 0.95 16.15 17.45
N GLN A 409 -0.31 16.40 17.08
CA GLN A 409 -1.16 17.41 17.74
C GLN A 409 -1.40 17.10 19.23
N ALA A 410 -1.55 15.82 19.60
CA ALA A 410 -1.72 15.42 20.99
C ALA A 410 -0.46 15.67 21.82
N LEU A 411 0.73 15.41 21.27
CA LEU A 411 2.01 15.73 21.90
C LEU A 411 2.17 17.24 22.10
N ASP A 412 1.87 18.04 21.07
CA ASP A 412 1.93 19.50 21.11
C ASP A 412 0.96 20.08 22.17
N ALA A 413 -0.21 19.46 22.35
CA ALA A 413 -1.19 19.81 23.39
C ALA A 413 -0.83 19.29 24.79
N GLY A 414 0.27 18.53 24.90
CA GLY A 414 0.75 17.97 26.14
C GLY A 414 0.02 16.73 26.66
N ASN A 415 -0.67 16.01 25.78
CA ASN A 415 -1.41 14.80 26.12
C ASN A 415 -0.67 13.55 25.61
N VAL A 416 0.31 13.09 26.38
CA VAL A 416 1.14 11.92 26.01
C VAL A 416 0.31 10.65 25.94
N ALA A 417 -0.62 10.45 26.88
CA ALA A 417 -1.44 9.24 26.91
C ALA A 417 -2.27 9.06 25.62
N ASP A 418 -2.85 10.14 25.08
CA ASP A 418 -3.54 10.07 23.78
C ASP A 418 -2.59 9.85 22.60
N ALA A 419 -1.38 10.42 22.64
CA ALA A 419 -0.36 10.16 21.61
C ALA A 419 0.03 8.67 21.57
N VAL A 420 0.26 8.05 22.73
CA VAL A 420 0.58 6.61 22.84
C VAL A 420 -0.56 5.74 22.33
N ARG A 421 -1.80 6.10 22.64
CA ARG A 421 -2.98 5.42 22.09
C ARG A 421 -3.02 5.51 20.57
N LEU A 422 -2.81 6.71 20.01
CA LEU A 422 -2.86 6.95 18.57
C LEU A 422 -1.76 6.22 17.79
N VAL A 423 -0.51 6.21 18.27
CA VAL A 423 0.58 5.46 17.61
C VAL A 423 0.37 3.95 17.71
N THR A 424 -0.15 3.45 18.85
CA THR A 424 -0.52 2.03 18.99
C THR A 424 -1.62 1.65 17.98
N GLU A 425 -2.65 2.47 17.84
CA GLU A 425 -3.70 2.23 16.84
C GLU A 425 -3.16 2.31 15.41
N ALA A 426 -2.17 3.18 15.13
CA ALA A 426 -1.53 3.27 13.83
C ALA A 426 -0.74 1.97 13.50
N GLU A 427 0.00 1.43 14.46
CA GLU A 427 0.65 0.11 14.37
C GLU A 427 -0.37 -1.00 14.09
N GLU A 428 -1.50 -1.03 14.81
CA GLU A 428 -2.55 -2.03 14.60
C GLU A 428 -3.15 -1.95 13.19
N GLN A 429 -3.37 -0.73 12.66
CA GLN A 429 -3.82 -0.53 11.28
C GLN A 429 -2.77 -0.97 10.26
N LEU A 430 -1.48 -0.73 10.53
CA LEU A 430 -0.40 -1.19 9.67
C LEU A 430 -0.40 -2.72 9.55
N HIS A 431 -0.44 -3.43 10.68
CA HIS A 431 -0.48 -4.90 10.70
C HIS A 431 -1.69 -5.44 9.93
N ARG A 432 -2.89 -4.93 10.21
CA ARG A 432 -4.11 -5.34 9.51
C ARG A 432 -4.04 -5.05 8.00
N GLY A 433 -3.43 -3.93 7.63
CA GLY A 433 -3.18 -3.57 6.23
C GLY A 433 -2.26 -4.57 5.52
N ILE A 434 -1.21 -5.04 6.20
CA ILE A 434 -0.30 -6.09 5.69
C ILE A 434 -1.02 -7.44 5.61
N GLU A 435 -1.69 -7.86 6.68
CA GLU A 435 -2.33 -9.19 6.79
C GLU A 435 -3.45 -9.40 5.77
N CYS A 436 -4.17 -8.34 5.39
CA CYS A 436 -5.21 -8.43 4.35
C CYS A 436 -4.70 -8.17 2.93
N GLY A 437 -3.41 -7.90 2.74
CA GLY A 437 -2.78 -7.62 1.44
C GLY A 437 -3.06 -6.22 0.89
N ALA A 438 -3.58 -5.30 1.71
CA ALA A 438 -3.79 -3.91 1.32
C ALA A 438 -2.47 -3.12 1.24
N LEU A 439 -1.54 -3.42 2.14
CA LEU A 439 -0.16 -2.92 2.10
C LEU A 439 0.78 -3.99 1.55
N ALA A 440 1.97 -3.58 1.12
CA ALA A 440 2.99 -4.53 0.67
C ALA A 440 3.38 -5.47 1.81
N ASP A 441 3.64 -6.73 1.47
CA ASP A 441 4.24 -7.70 2.39
C ASP A 441 5.72 -7.34 2.58
N PRO A 442 6.19 -7.06 3.81
CA PRO A 442 7.57 -6.63 4.01
C PRO A 442 8.61 -7.65 3.52
N TRP A 443 8.29 -8.95 3.51
CA TRP A 443 9.19 -9.98 2.95
C TRP A 443 9.45 -9.84 1.45
N ASN A 444 8.50 -9.23 0.71
CA ASN A 444 8.66 -8.99 -0.72
C ASN A 444 9.70 -7.91 -1.01
N VAL A 445 10.03 -7.05 -0.03
CA VAL A 445 11.05 -6.00 -0.19
C VAL A 445 12.40 -6.66 -0.47
N LEU A 446 12.83 -7.57 0.40
CA LEU A 446 14.06 -8.33 0.22
C LEU A 446 13.93 -9.34 -0.92
N GLY A 447 12.82 -10.09 -0.97
CA GLY A 447 12.65 -11.19 -1.94
C GLY A 447 12.57 -10.75 -3.40
N PHE A 448 12.21 -9.49 -3.66
CA PHE A 448 12.10 -8.94 -5.02
C PHE A 448 12.83 -7.60 -5.19
N GLN A 449 13.69 -7.20 -4.25
CA GLN A 449 14.47 -5.95 -4.32
C GLN A 449 13.60 -4.71 -4.63
N GLY A 450 12.46 -4.59 -3.95
CA GLY A 450 11.49 -3.51 -4.18
C GLY A 450 10.69 -3.60 -5.50
N GLN A 451 10.87 -4.66 -6.29
CA GLN A 451 10.12 -4.90 -7.52
C GLN A 451 8.87 -5.77 -7.30
N TYR A 452 7.96 -5.74 -8.26
CA TYR A 452 6.79 -6.60 -8.35
C TYR A 452 6.84 -7.43 -9.63
N PRO A 453 7.06 -8.75 -9.55
CA PRO A 453 7.01 -9.63 -10.72
C PRO A 453 5.60 -9.67 -11.32
N LEU A 454 5.47 -9.45 -12.63
CA LEU A 454 4.19 -9.51 -13.36
C LEU A 454 3.97 -10.83 -14.11
N PHE A 455 5.04 -11.58 -14.37
CA PHE A 455 5.00 -12.85 -15.08
C PHE A 455 6.09 -13.81 -14.59
N THR A 456 6.18 -14.99 -15.22
CA THR A 456 7.21 -16.00 -14.91
C THR A 456 8.62 -15.50 -15.21
N THR A 457 8.77 -14.73 -16.28
CA THR A 457 10.01 -14.08 -16.70
C THR A 457 10.38 -12.91 -15.80
N ARG A 458 11.64 -12.88 -15.36
CA ARG A 458 12.19 -11.81 -14.51
C ARG A 458 12.16 -10.42 -15.16
N GLU A 459 12.35 -10.34 -16.48
CA GLU A 459 12.26 -9.07 -17.23
C GLU A 459 10.87 -8.41 -17.14
N ASP A 460 9.82 -9.19 -16.85
CA ASP A 460 8.47 -8.69 -16.66
C ASP A 460 8.24 -8.30 -15.19
N SER A 461 9.05 -7.38 -14.67
CA SER A 461 8.92 -6.82 -13.32
C SER A 461 8.77 -5.30 -13.39
N VAL A 462 8.13 -4.72 -12.38
CA VAL A 462 7.93 -3.27 -12.26
C VAL A 462 8.19 -2.80 -10.83
N PRO A 463 8.62 -1.55 -10.61
CA PRO A 463 8.77 -1.03 -9.25
C PRO A 463 7.46 -1.11 -8.47
N ASP A 464 7.51 -1.66 -7.24
CA ASP A 464 6.37 -1.71 -6.34
C ASP A 464 6.31 -0.43 -5.48
N HIS A 465 5.61 0.59 -5.97
CA HIS A 465 5.41 1.84 -5.20
C HIS A 465 4.79 1.64 -3.81
N ARG A 466 4.14 0.49 -3.55
CA ARG A 466 3.57 0.21 -2.23
C ARG A 466 4.65 -0.05 -1.20
N VAL A 467 5.87 -0.42 -1.62
CA VAL A 467 7.02 -0.56 -0.74
C VAL A 467 7.43 0.79 -0.18
N GLU A 468 7.56 1.82 -1.03
CA GLU A 468 7.84 3.19 -0.57
C GLU A 468 6.78 3.70 0.41
N VAL A 469 5.50 3.45 0.10
CA VAL A 469 4.39 3.81 1.01
C VAL A 469 4.51 3.06 2.33
N LEU A 470 4.82 1.75 2.31
CA LEU A 470 5.03 0.95 3.51
C LEU A 470 6.17 1.51 4.36
N LEU A 471 7.33 1.79 3.76
CA LEU A 471 8.49 2.37 4.43
C LEU A 471 8.14 3.69 5.10
N GLN A 472 7.47 4.58 4.37
CA GLN A 472 7.03 5.89 4.90
C GLN A 472 6.07 5.74 6.10
N LEU A 473 5.14 4.78 6.05
CA LEU A 473 4.20 4.53 7.14
C LEU A 473 4.91 3.98 8.37
N VAL A 474 5.87 3.06 8.18
CA VAL A 474 6.65 2.48 9.27
C VAL A 474 7.54 3.53 9.91
N GLU A 475 8.26 4.32 9.12
CA GLU A 475 9.09 5.41 9.61
C GLU A 475 8.26 6.39 10.46
N GLY A 476 7.09 6.82 9.98
CA GLY A 476 6.20 7.69 10.74
C GLY A 476 5.69 7.08 12.06
N ILE A 477 5.54 5.76 12.15
CA ILE A 477 5.21 5.06 13.41
C ILE A 477 6.43 5.02 14.35
N LEU A 478 7.63 4.72 13.84
CA LEU A 478 8.88 4.72 14.61
C LEU A 478 9.19 6.12 15.17
N GLU A 479 9.04 7.16 14.36
CA GLU A 479 9.13 8.55 14.79
C GLU A 479 8.07 8.89 15.84
N GLY A 480 6.84 8.40 15.67
CA GLY A 480 5.77 8.59 16.63
C GLY A 480 6.05 7.98 18.00
N TYR A 481 6.63 6.77 18.02
CA TYR A 481 7.11 6.14 19.25
C TYR A 481 8.27 6.91 19.88
N SER A 482 9.23 7.35 19.07
CA SER A 482 10.39 8.14 19.52
C SER A 482 9.94 9.41 20.24
N ARG A 483 9.12 10.23 19.57
CA ARG A 483 8.60 11.49 20.13
C ARG A 483 7.75 11.28 21.39
N SER A 484 6.96 10.21 21.42
CA SER A 484 6.13 9.88 22.60
C SER A 484 7.00 9.48 23.80
N LEU A 485 8.06 8.70 23.57
CA LEU A 485 9.01 8.28 24.61
C LEU A 485 9.75 9.49 25.18
N GLU A 486 10.27 10.35 24.31
CA GLU A 486 10.99 11.58 24.67
C GLU A 486 10.12 12.51 25.53
N GLU A 487 8.86 12.72 25.14
CA GLU A 487 7.94 13.57 25.88
C GLU A 487 7.55 12.97 27.24
N ALA A 488 7.35 11.64 27.30
CA ALA A 488 7.09 10.93 28.56
C ALA A 488 8.27 11.06 29.54
N ALA A 489 9.50 10.86 29.05
CA ALA A 489 10.72 10.97 29.84
C ALA A 489 10.92 12.40 30.37
N ALA A 490 10.74 13.40 29.51
CA ALA A 490 10.82 14.80 29.90
C ALA A 490 9.72 15.21 30.91
N ARG A 491 8.57 14.53 30.92
CA ARG A 491 7.48 14.76 31.90
C ARG A 491 7.63 13.94 33.19
N ALA A 492 8.59 13.02 33.27
CA ALA A 492 8.79 12.10 34.38
C ALA A 492 7.59 11.15 34.60
N GLU A 493 6.94 10.75 33.51
CA GLU A 493 5.83 9.79 33.51
C GLU A 493 6.35 8.35 33.40
N GLY A 494 7.17 7.92 34.38
CA GLY A 494 7.96 6.67 34.25
C GLY A 494 7.16 5.38 33.98
N ALA A 495 5.89 5.32 34.41
CA ALA A 495 5.02 4.19 34.07
C ALA A 495 4.64 4.17 32.58
N LEU A 496 4.33 5.34 32.02
CA LEU A 496 3.99 5.50 30.60
C LEU A 496 5.24 5.33 29.72
N GLU A 497 6.38 5.86 30.17
CA GLU A 497 7.69 5.66 29.52
C GLU A 497 8.01 4.16 29.35
N ALA A 498 7.85 3.37 30.42
CA ALA A 498 8.07 1.92 30.38
C ALA A 498 7.09 1.20 29.44
N GLU A 499 5.84 1.64 29.37
CA GLU A 499 4.85 1.09 28.44
C GLU A 499 5.22 1.38 26.98
N ILE A 500 5.58 2.63 26.66
CA ILE A 500 6.00 3.06 25.33
C ILE A 500 7.22 2.27 24.90
N LEU A 501 8.22 2.16 25.77
CA LEU A 501 9.46 1.46 25.49
C LEU A 501 9.22 -0.01 25.13
N ALA A 502 8.37 -0.71 25.89
CA ALA A 502 8.03 -2.10 25.61
C ALA A 502 7.24 -2.28 24.29
N LYS A 503 6.43 -1.31 23.89
CA LYS A 503 5.75 -1.31 22.58
C LYS A 503 6.74 -1.05 21.45
N PHE A 504 7.57 -0.02 21.60
CA PHE A 504 8.57 0.36 20.61
C PHE A 504 9.59 -0.77 20.36
N GLU A 505 10.11 -1.40 21.41
CA GLU A 505 11.00 -2.57 21.30
C GLU A 505 10.38 -3.70 20.47
N ARG A 506 9.10 -4.01 20.71
CA ARG A 506 8.40 -5.07 19.98
C ARG A 506 8.20 -4.69 18.52
N PHE A 507 7.86 -3.44 18.23
CA PHE A 507 7.63 -2.97 16.88
C PHE A 507 8.95 -2.90 16.08
N SER A 508 10.02 -2.36 16.66
CA SER A 508 11.36 -2.35 16.05
C SER A 508 11.83 -3.78 15.75
N ALA A 509 11.74 -4.70 16.70
CA ALA A 509 12.12 -6.10 16.48
C ALA A 509 11.24 -6.80 15.42
N PHE A 510 9.95 -6.45 15.35
CA PHE A 510 9.07 -6.93 14.31
C PHE A 510 9.50 -6.45 12.92
N TRP A 511 9.93 -5.19 12.79
CA TRP A 511 10.30 -4.58 11.52
C TRP A 511 11.67 -5.04 11.02
N ASP A 512 12.68 -5.03 11.87
CA ASP A 512 14.07 -5.28 11.46
C ASP A 512 14.30 -6.71 10.93
N LYS A 513 13.45 -7.67 11.33
CA LYS A 513 13.54 -9.06 10.84
C LYS A 513 13.36 -9.18 9.32
N TYR A 514 12.80 -8.16 8.66
CA TYR A 514 12.53 -8.16 7.23
C TYR A 514 13.73 -7.70 6.38
N GLY A 515 14.79 -7.16 7.00
CA GLY A 515 16.02 -6.79 6.31
C GLY A 515 15.83 -5.69 5.26
N THR A 516 14.91 -4.75 5.48
CA THR A 516 14.58 -3.73 4.46
C THR A 516 15.73 -2.75 4.16
N THR A 517 16.69 -2.62 5.07
CA THR A 517 17.88 -1.76 4.93
C THR A 517 18.97 -2.34 4.03
N THR A 518 18.85 -3.59 3.56
CA THR A 518 19.87 -4.21 2.70
C THR A 518 19.66 -3.94 1.22
N VAL A 519 18.59 -3.22 0.85
CA VAL A 519 18.26 -2.92 -0.55
C VAL A 519 18.72 -1.51 -0.86
N GLU A 520 19.78 -1.37 -1.68
CA GLU A 520 20.48 -0.09 -1.93
C GLU A 520 19.58 1.02 -2.50
N ASP A 521 18.64 0.67 -3.38
CA ASP A 521 17.77 1.65 -4.07
C ASP A 521 16.53 2.08 -3.25
N LEU A 522 16.44 1.70 -1.97
CA LEU A 522 15.29 2.01 -1.11
C LEU A 522 15.69 2.83 0.13
N PRO A 523 14.79 3.68 0.67
CA PRO A 523 15.03 4.37 1.93
C PRO A 523 15.35 3.40 3.07
N GLU A 524 16.44 3.67 3.79
CA GLU A 524 16.86 2.89 4.95
C GLU A 524 15.98 3.21 6.16
N VAL A 525 15.05 2.29 6.48
CA VAL A 525 14.22 2.38 7.69
C VAL A 525 14.64 1.29 8.66
N SER A 526 15.39 1.67 9.69
CA SER A 526 15.89 0.79 10.76
C SER A 526 15.16 1.03 12.07
N GLY A 527 14.47 0.01 12.57
CA GLY A 527 13.74 0.03 13.83
C GLY A 527 14.67 0.12 15.05
N GLN A 528 15.80 -0.61 15.04
CA GLN A 528 16.79 -0.56 16.11
C GLN A 528 17.43 0.83 16.22
N ASP A 529 17.80 1.45 15.10
CA ASP A 529 18.49 2.75 15.13
C ASP A 529 17.56 3.83 15.70
N HIS A 530 16.28 3.81 15.32
CA HIS A 530 15.27 4.70 15.90
C HIS A 530 15.09 4.47 17.41
N LEU A 531 15.02 3.21 17.85
CA LEU A 531 14.85 2.86 19.26
C LEU A 531 16.06 3.27 20.10
N GLU A 532 17.28 2.99 19.63
CA GLU A 532 18.51 3.36 20.33
C GLU A 532 18.66 4.87 20.43
N SER A 533 18.41 5.59 19.33
CA SER A 533 18.41 7.05 19.30
C SER A 533 17.43 7.60 20.33
N ALA A 534 16.16 7.16 20.27
CA ALA A 534 15.13 7.63 21.18
C ALA A 534 15.43 7.33 22.66
N ARG A 535 16.03 6.18 22.99
CA ARG A 535 16.46 5.85 24.36
C ARG A 535 17.55 6.81 24.86
N ARG A 536 18.54 7.12 24.02
CA ARG A 536 19.63 8.05 24.37
C ARG A 536 19.08 9.46 24.59
N VAL A 537 18.20 9.92 23.71
CA VAL A 537 17.53 11.23 23.82
C VAL A 537 16.63 11.30 25.05
N ALA A 538 15.79 10.29 25.28
CA ALA A 538 14.91 10.22 26.46
C ALA A 538 15.70 10.27 27.77
N LYS A 539 16.82 9.54 27.85
CA LYS A 539 17.73 9.60 28.99
C LYS A 539 18.32 10.99 29.19
N ALA A 540 18.83 11.61 28.11
CA ALA A 540 19.39 12.96 28.16
C ALA A 540 18.33 14.00 28.61
N LEU A 541 17.08 13.87 28.17
CA LEU A 541 15.97 14.73 28.59
C LEU A 541 15.57 14.53 30.07
N ALA A 542 15.60 13.29 30.56
CA ALA A 542 15.36 12.99 31.97
C ALA A 542 16.47 13.59 32.86
N GLU A 543 17.73 13.49 32.43
CA GLU A 543 18.90 14.07 33.11
C GLU A 543 18.89 15.61 33.05
N TRP A 544 18.53 16.19 31.89
CA TRP A 544 18.35 17.63 31.69
C TRP A 544 17.32 18.20 32.68
N ARG A 545 16.19 17.50 32.86
CA ARG A 545 15.18 17.87 33.85
C ARG A 545 15.73 17.79 35.27
N ALA A 546 16.44 16.72 35.61
CA ALA A 546 17.01 16.54 36.95
C ALA A 546 18.05 17.61 37.30
N ALA A 547 18.73 18.15 36.29
CA ALA A 547 19.77 19.19 36.42
C ALA A 547 19.21 20.61 36.67
N GLY A 548 17.92 20.88 36.43
CA GLY A 548 17.29 22.18 36.73
C GLY A 548 17.99 23.36 36.04
N GLU A 549 18.44 24.37 36.79
CA GLU A 549 19.17 25.54 36.22
C GLU A 549 20.55 25.21 35.62
N ALA A 550 21.16 24.07 35.98
CA ALA A 550 22.46 23.66 35.44
C ALA A 550 22.39 23.13 33.99
N SER A 551 21.17 22.92 33.47
CA SER A 551 20.89 22.28 32.18
C SER A 551 21.05 23.21 30.97
N GLY A 552 21.05 24.53 31.19
CA GLY A 552 21.36 25.54 30.17
C GLY A 552 22.86 25.69 29.88
N ASN A 553 23.72 24.90 30.54
CA ASN A 553 25.17 24.94 30.34
C ASN A 553 25.58 24.05 29.16
N ILE A 554 26.28 24.62 28.17
CA ILE A 554 26.85 23.90 27.02
C ILE A 554 27.75 22.73 27.48
N ALA A 555 28.37 22.83 28.66
CA ALA A 555 29.17 21.74 29.24
C ALA A 555 28.35 20.47 29.55
N PHE A 556 27.08 20.60 29.95
CA PHE A 556 26.17 19.47 30.17
C PHE A 556 25.94 18.73 28.85
N TRP A 557 25.56 19.46 27.79
CA TRP A 557 25.30 18.84 26.49
C TRP A 557 26.55 18.24 25.86
N ARG A 558 27.75 18.80 26.06
CA ARG A 558 28.99 18.17 25.55
C ARG A 558 29.23 16.75 26.07
N GLU A 559 28.79 16.43 27.29
CA GLU A 559 28.94 15.08 27.85
C GLU A 559 27.94 14.08 27.21
N HIS A 560 26.75 14.56 26.80
CA HIS A 560 25.68 13.74 26.21
C HIS A 560 25.74 13.67 24.68
N VAL A 561 26.32 14.67 24.02
CA VAL A 561 26.36 14.76 22.56
C VAL A 561 27.34 13.76 21.94
N ALA A 562 28.32 13.26 22.70
CA ALA A 562 29.18 12.16 22.25
C ALA A 562 28.38 10.88 21.91
N ASP A 563 27.17 10.75 22.47
CA ASP A 563 26.28 9.61 22.23
C ASP A 563 25.32 9.83 21.04
N PHE A 564 25.29 11.02 20.43
CA PHE A 564 24.46 11.33 19.26
C PHE A 564 25.23 11.02 17.97
N GLN A 565 24.83 9.93 17.31
CA GLN A 565 25.51 9.41 16.12
C GLN A 565 24.75 9.70 14.80
N SER A 566 23.63 10.43 14.86
CA SER A 566 22.78 10.70 13.70
C SER A 566 22.15 12.10 13.74
N ALA A 567 21.83 12.63 12.55
CA ALA A 567 21.16 13.92 12.39
C ALA A 567 19.80 13.93 13.09
N MET A 568 19.12 12.78 13.09
CA MET A 568 17.83 12.58 13.76
C MET A 568 17.91 12.79 15.27
N ALA A 569 18.95 12.26 15.94
CA ALA A 569 19.14 12.43 17.37
C ALA A 569 19.27 13.92 17.75
N TYR A 570 20.06 14.69 16.98
CA TYR A 570 20.16 16.14 17.17
C TYR A 570 18.83 16.85 16.94
N ALA A 571 18.12 16.53 15.86
CA ALA A 571 16.85 17.14 15.53
C ALA A 571 15.79 16.93 16.63
N GLN A 572 15.72 15.71 17.18
CA GLN A 572 14.81 15.34 18.27
C GLN A 572 15.09 16.16 19.54
N VAL A 573 16.35 16.20 20.01
CA VAL A 573 16.74 16.94 21.22
C VAL A 573 16.48 18.43 21.05
N VAL A 574 16.91 19.01 19.93
CA VAL A 574 16.71 20.43 19.65
C VAL A 574 15.23 20.77 19.58
N SER A 575 14.42 19.95 18.91
CA SER A 575 12.97 20.16 18.88
C SER A 575 12.37 20.16 20.29
N ALA A 576 12.72 19.17 21.12
CA ALA A 576 12.23 19.05 22.48
C ALA A 576 12.63 20.26 23.34
N LEU A 577 13.83 20.81 23.17
CA LEU A 577 14.28 22.01 23.89
C LEU A 577 13.57 23.28 23.40
N LEU A 578 13.36 23.42 22.09
CA LEU A 578 12.62 24.53 21.51
C LEU A 578 11.14 24.52 21.96
N ASP A 579 10.51 23.35 22.06
CA ASP A 579 9.15 23.19 22.61
C ASP A 579 9.04 23.69 24.06
N ARG A 580 10.16 23.68 24.79
CA ARG A 580 10.27 24.12 26.19
C ARG A 580 10.82 25.55 26.33
N ASN A 581 10.96 26.28 25.21
CA ASN A 581 11.54 27.63 25.14
C ASN A 581 12.99 27.74 25.65
N ASP A 582 13.76 26.64 25.70
CA ASP A 582 15.20 26.67 26.01
C ASP A 582 16.02 26.97 24.75
N VAL A 583 15.99 28.23 24.35
CA VAL A 583 16.68 28.75 23.17
C VAL A 583 18.20 28.65 23.30
N VAL A 584 18.74 28.74 24.52
CA VAL A 584 20.20 28.76 24.75
C VAL A 584 20.80 27.38 24.51
N ALA A 585 20.20 26.34 25.09
CA ALA A 585 20.63 24.97 24.85
C ALA A 585 20.38 24.55 23.39
N SER A 586 19.22 24.92 22.83
CA SER A 586 18.87 24.64 21.43
C SER A 586 19.88 25.24 20.44
N MET A 587 20.26 26.51 20.65
CA MET A 587 21.27 27.18 19.83
C MET A 587 22.63 26.50 19.97
N GLY A 588 23.06 26.16 21.19
CA GLY A 588 24.33 25.44 21.40
C GLY A 588 24.40 24.12 20.65
N LEU A 589 23.33 23.32 20.72
CA LEU A 589 23.24 22.03 20.02
C LEU A 589 23.13 22.17 18.51
N LEU A 590 22.39 23.16 17.99
CA LEU A 590 22.36 23.44 16.54
C LEU A 590 23.75 23.78 16.02
N MET A 591 24.51 24.62 16.72
CA MET A 591 25.87 24.96 16.28
C MET A 591 26.82 23.76 16.34
N GLN A 592 26.65 22.89 17.33
CA GLN A 592 27.43 21.66 17.43
C GLN A 592 27.08 20.67 16.32
N TRP A 593 25.79 20.49 16.02
CA TRP A 593 25.33 19.66 14.90
C TRP A 593 25.88 20.18 13.57
N LEU A 594 25.82 21.50 13.34
CA LEU A 594 26.42 22.13 12.16
C LEU A 594 27.93 21.86 12.06
N GLY A 595 28.65 21.90 13.19
CA GLY A 595 30.07 21.55 13.23
C GLY A 595 30.38 20.08 12.92
N GLN A 596 29.39 19.19 12.99
CA GLN A 596 29.49 17.77 12.63
C GLN A 596 28.74 17.42 11.33
N ALA A 597 28.38 18.42 10.52
CA ALA A 597 27.59 18.24 9.31
C ALA A 597 28.20 17.25 8.30
N ASP A 598 29.54 17.15 8.25
CA ASP A 598 30.25 16.23 7.33
C ASP A 598 30.16 14.76 7.77
N GLU A 599 30.07 14.49 9.08
CA GLU A 599 29.99 13.14 9.63
C GLU A 599 28.53 12.66 9.76
N VAL A 600 27.63 13.58 10.11
CA VAL A 600 26.27 13.27 10.56
C VAL A 600 25.20 13.71 9.55
N GLY A 601 25.52 14.66 8.66
CA GLY A 601 24.57 15.29 7.74
C GLY A 601 23.67 16.34 8.41
N LEU A 602 23.05 17.21 7.60
CA LEU A 602 22.11 18.25 8.05
C LEU A 602 20.63 17.92 7.79
N GLN A 603 20.36 16.81 7.12
CA GLN A 603 19.01 16.33 6.81
C GLN A 603 18.58 15.31 7.86
N ALA A 604 17.45 15.57 8.52
CA ALA A 604 16.89 14.72 9.57
C ALA A 604 15.40 14.48 9.31
N GLY A 605 15.08 13.82 8.19
CA GLY A 605 13.70 13.49 7.79
C GLY A 605 12.75 14.71 7.82
N PRO A 606 11.67 14.69 8.61
CA PRO A 606 10.65 15.75 8.64
C PRO A 606 11.06 17.04 9.37
N MET A 607 12.17 17.01 10.11
CA MET A 607 12.67 18.13 10.94
C MET A 607 14.12 18.49 10.55
N PRO A 608 14.35 18.95 9.31
CA PRO A 608 15.68 19.34 8.87
C PRO A 608 16.24 20.51 9.69
N PHE A 609 17.57 20.62 9.69
CA PHE A 609 18.32 21.63 10.44
C PHE A 609 17.79 23.05 10.20
N ASP A 610 17.44 23.38 8.96
CA ASP A 610 16.95 24.70 8.56
C ASP A 610 15.65 25.10 9.26
N ARG A 611 14.71 24.16 9.38
CA ARG A 611 13.43 24.38 10.06
C ARG A 611 13.61 24.62 11.55
N LEU A 612 14.49 23.86 12.20
CA LEU A 612 14.79 24.01 13.63
C LEU A 612 15.52 25.32 13.92
N LEU A 613 16.47 25.71 13.06
CA LEU A 613 17.17 26.98 13.19
C LEU A 613 16.24 28.18 12.96
N MET A 614 15.35 28.12 11.96
CA MET A 614 14.32 29.15 11.75
C MET A 614 13.39 29.28 12.96
N ARG A 615 12.92 28.16 13.52
CA ARG A 615 12.09 28.16 14.73
C ARG A 615 12.82 28.75 15.93
N CYS A 616 14.09 28.43 16.11
CA CYS A 616 14.95 29.02 17.15
C CYS A 616 15.04 30.54 17.00
N MET A 617 15.29 31.03 15.79
CA MET A 617 15.32 32.46 15.47
C MET A 617 13.98 33.15 15.73
N GLU A 618 12.86 32.54 15.35
CA GLU A 618 11.52 33.06 15.62
C GLU A 618 11.27 33.23 17.12
N LEU A 619 11.61 32.22 17.94
CA LEU A 619 11.48 32.28 19.39
C LEU A 619 12.37 33.38 20.02
N ILE A 620 13.57 33.61 19.48
CA ILE A 620 14.41 34.75 19.87
C ILE A 620 13.71 36.08 19.54
N GLY A 621 13.11 36.17 18.35
CA GLY A 621 12.47 37.39 17.85
C GLY A 621 11.13 37.74 18.54
N THR A 622 10.42 36.76 19.12
CA THR A 622 9.10 36.95 19.75
C THR A 622 9.12 36.92 21.28
N ARG A 623 10.31 36.89 21.90
CA ARG A 623 10.48 36.68 23.34
C ARG A 623 9.90 37.84 24.17
N SER A 624 8.69 37.69 24.71
CA SER A 624 8.09 38.61 25.69
C SER A 624 8.18 38.00 27.08
N GLU A 625 8.79 38.68 28.06
CA GLU A 625 8.81 38.20 29.45
C GLU A 625 7.46 38.48 30.15
N PRO A 626 6.83 37.47 30.79
CA PRO A 626 5.75 37.70 31.74
C PRO A 626 6.35 38.05 33.12
N VAL A 627 6.03 39.23 33.65
CA VAL A 627 6.35 39.60 35.04
C VAL A 627 5.21 39.13 35.96
N PRO A 628 5.48 38.42 37.08
CA PRO A 628 4.44 38.13 38.05
C PRO A 628 4.01 39.42 38.75
N SER A 629 2.73 39.80 38.67
CA SER A 629 2.21 40.92 39.45
C SER A 629 1.92 40.46 40.89
N GLU A 630 2.42 41.20 41.88
CA GLU A 630 2.07 40.98 43.30
C GLU A 630 0.63 41.41 43.64
N SER A 631 -0.12 41.92 42.67
CA SER A 631 -1.53 42.33 42.80
C SER A 631 -2.29 41.90 41.55
N GLY A 632 -3.16 40.89 41.70
CA GLY A 632 -3.79 40.16 40.60
C GLY A 632 -4.83 40.90 39.74
N GLU A 633 -4.50 42.06 39.18
CA GLU A 633 -5.30 42.69 38.12
C GLU A 633 -4.40 43.20 36.98
N THR A 634 -4.63 42.64 35.78
CA THR A 634 -4.10 43.01 34.45
C THR A 634 -2.59 42.84 34.22
N GLU A 635 -2.23 41.87 33.37
CA GLU A 635 -0.91 41.67 32.77
C GLU A 635 -0.55 42.87 31.87
N GLU A 636 0.27 43.81 32.36
CA GLU A 636 0.96 44.77 31.49
C GLU A 636 2.16 44.06 30.83
N THR A 637 2.02 43.72 29.54
CA THR A 637 3.14 43.28 28.70
C THR A 637 4.08 44.45 28.43
N VAL A 638 5.23 44.50 29.11
CA VAL A 638 6.33 45.42 28.76
C VAL A 638 6.93 44.97 27.42
N PRO A 639 7.36 45.88 26.52
CA PRO A 639 8.06 45.47 25.29
C PRO A 639 9.31 44.67 25.66
N ALA A 640 9.43 43.49 25.05
CA ALA A 640 10.61 42.62 25.07
C ALA A 640 11.93 43.40 25.01
N GLU A 641 12.96 42.93 25.72
CA GLU A 641 14.34 43.33 25.43
C GLU A 641 14.60 43.23 23.91
N ASP A 642 15.34 44.18 23.36
CA ASP A 642 15.69 44.20 21.95
C ASP A 642 16.33 42.86 21.53
N PRO A 643 15.73 42.08 20.60
CA PRO A 643 16.24 40.75 20.25
C PRO A 643 17.54 40.80 19.44
N TRP A 644 17.94 41.99 18.98
CA TRP A 644 19.08 42.18 18.08
C TRP A 644 20.42 41.61 18.59
N PRO A 645 20.84 41.80 19.86
CA PRO A 645 22.11 41.24 20.34
C PRO A 645 22.14 39.71 20.33
N ALA A 646 21.00 39.06 20.58
CA ALA A 646 20.87 37.61 20.53
C ALA A 646 20.90 37.10 19.09
N LEU A 647 20.18 37.75 18.18
CA LEU A 647 20.20 37.43 16.74
C LEU A 647 21.60 37.61 16.14
N ARG A 648 22.28 38.71 16.44
CA ARG A 648 23.68 38.93 16.01
C ARG A 648 24.58 37.79 16.48
N ARG A 649 24.52 37.45 17.78
CA ARG A 649 25.33 36.37 18.34
C ARG A 649 25.04 35.03 17.68
N MET A 650 23.78 34.76 17.32
CA MET A 650 23.40 33.56 16.57
C MET A 650 24.07 33.52 15.19
N PHE A 651 24.11 34.62 14.44
CA PHE A 651 24.81 34.69 13.16
C PHE A 651 26.33 34.58 13.31
N ASP A 652 26.92 35.22 14.32
CA ASP A 652 28.35 35.10 14.61
C ASP A 652 28.75 33.64 14.87
N TYR A 653 27.90 32.88 15.60
CA TYR A 653 28.11 31.45 15.80
C TYR A 653 27.82 30.62 14.55
N LEU A 654 26.80 30.96 13.77
CA LEU A 654 26.49 30.25 12.53
C LEU A 654 27.66 30.35 11.55
N GLU A 655 28.23 31.54 11.37
CA GLU A 655 29.41 31.76 10.53
C GLU A 655 30.63 30.97 11.03
N ALA A 656 30.85 30.96 12.35
CA ALA A 656 32.00 30.26 12.93
C ALA A 656 31.92 28.72 12.82
N ASN A 657 30.71 28.15 12.79
CA ASN A 657 30.50 26.69 12.76
C ASN A 657 30.15 26.14 11.37
N ALA A 658 29.71 26.98 10.42
CA ALA A 658 29.28 26.53 9.09
C ALA A 658 30.40 26.00 8.19
N GLY A 659 31.68 26.30 8.48
CA GLY A 659 32.80 25.77 7.69
C GLY A 659 32.64 26.00 6.18
N GLU A 660 32.66 24.91 5.40
CA GLU A 660 32.48 24.94 3.95
C GLU A 660 31.05 25.29 3.51
N PHE A 661 30.03 25.05 4.34
CA PHE A 661 28.64 25.41 4.04
C PHE A 661 28.41 26.93 3.96
N TRP A 662 29.31 27.75 4.53
CA TRP A 662 29.25 29.21 4.44
C TRP A 662 29.65 29.76 3.06
N GLN A 663 30.24 28.91 2.21
CA GLN A 663 30.79 29.29 0.91
C GLN A 663 29.98 28.67 -0.22
N VAL A 664 29.96 29.32 -1.38
CA VAL A 664 29.37 28.73 -2.58
C VAL A 664 30.31 27.63 -3.09
N PRO A 665 29.83 26.38 -3.24
CA PRO A 665 30.67 25.29 -3.76
C PRO A 665 31.18 25.61 -5.16
N ARG A 666 32.41 25.18 -5.45
CA ARG A 666 33.00 25.33 -6.79
C ARG A 666 33.02 24.00 -7.50
N LEU A 667 32.66 23.96 -8.79
CA LEU A 667 32.63 22.69 -9.52
C LEU A 667 34.00 22.01 -9.57
N ALA A 668 35.09 22.79 -9.57
CA ALA A 668 36.46 22.30 -9.53
C ALA A 668 36.83 21.49 -8.28
N GLU A 669 36.12 21.68 -7.15
CA GLU A 669 36.34 20.91 -5.91
C GLU A 669 35.92 19.45 -6.07
N PHE A 670 34.98 19.18 -6.98
CA PHE A 670 34.41 17.85 -7.21
C PHE A 670 34.97 17.16 -8.46
N VAL A 671 35.67 17.90 -9.32
CA VAL A 671 36.16 17.43 -10.63
C VAL A 671 37.57 16.78 -10.56
N GLY A 672 38.15 16.58 -9.37
CA GLY A 672 39.53 16.09 -9.22
C GLY A 672 39.78 14.99 -8.18
N GLY A 673 38.74 14.47 -7.50
CA GLY A 673 38.87 13.52 -6.39
C GLY A 673 38.43 12.08 -6.69
N ALA A 674 37.53 11.87 -7.65
CA ALA A 674 37.12 10.54 -8.10
C ALA A 674 37.86 10.20 -9.40
N GLY A 675 38.93 9.40 -9.28
CA GLY A 675 39.43 8.69 -10.44
C GLY A 675 38.33 7.75 -10.91
N TRP A 676 37.79 7.95 -12.11
CA TRP A 676 37.13 6.86 -12.81
C TRP A 676 38.11 5.68 -12.81
N PRO A 677 37.73 4.47 -12.32
CA PRO A 677 38.61 3.32 -12.44
C PRO A 677 38.84 3.12 -13.94
N SER A 678 40.09 3.29 -14.37
CA SER A 678 40.46 2.97 -15.75
C SER A 678 40.29 1.46 -15.92
N PRO A 679 39.66 0.94 -16.99
CA PRO A 679 39.35 -0.50 -17.12
C PRO A 679 40.57 -1.43 -17.24
N ASN A 680 41.79 -0.95 -17.00
CA ASN A 680 43.03 -1.62 -17.42
C ASN A 680 44.12 -1.73 -16.35
N GLU A 681 43.84 -1.44 -15.08
CA GLU A 681 44.73 -1.81 -13.98
C GLU A 681 43.99 -2.80 -13.08
N ALA A 682 43.90 -4.04 -13.57
CA ALA A 682 43.80 -5.19 -12.71
C ALA A 682 45.17 -5.36 -12.03
N ASP A 683 45.33 -4.72 -10.87
CA ASP A 683 46.36 -5.12 -9.92
C ASP A 683 45.81 -6.36 -9.18
N ASP A 684 46.48 -7.48 -9.43
CA ASP A 684 46.39 -8.73 -8.66
C ASP A 684 46.85 -8.48 -7.21
N ASP A 685 46.01 -7.87 -6.37
CA ASP A 685 46.16 -7.96 -4.91
C ASP A 685 45.01 -8.80 -4.34
N ASP A 686 45.18 -10.11 -4.48
CA ASP A 686 44.58 -11.17 -3.67
C ASP A 686 44.92 -10.90 -2.19
N GLY A 687 44.10 -10.07 -1.52
CA GLY A 687 44.49 -9.55 -0.22
C GLY A 687 43.39 -9.16 0.76
N GLU A 688 42.10 -9.26 0.45
CA GLU A 688 41.05 -9.04 1.45
C GLU A 688 39.74 -9.81 1.18
N HIS A 689 39.88 -11.10 0.86
CA HIS A 689 38.82 -12.06 1.18
C HIS A 689 38.91 -12.44 2.67
N GLY A 690 37.89 -12.08 3.46
CA GLY A 690 37.59 -12.85 4.67
C GLY A 690 37.09 -12.08 5.88
N LEU A 691 35.80 -11.73 5.90
CA LEU A 691 35.03 -11.88 7.15
C LEU A 691 33.53 -12.17 6.97
N PHE A 692 32.91 -11.83 5.83
CA PHE A 692 31.49 -12.13 5.60
C PHE A 692 31.17 -12.91 4.29
N GLY A 693 32.13 -13.07 3.37
CA GLY A 693 31.92 -13.86 2.13
C GLY A 693 31.81 -15.38 2.33
N ALA A 694 32.33 -15.92 3.43
CA ALA A 694 32.34 -17.37 3.67
C ALA A 694 30.96 -17.98 4.01
N ALA A 695 29.92 -17.15 4.21
CA ALA A 695 28.55 -17.61 4.42
C ALA A 695 27.72 -17.67 3.12
N TYR A 696 28.23 -17.11 2.01
CA TYR A 696 27.47 -16.91 0.77
C TYR A 696 28.21 -17.39 -0.50
N GLU A 697 29.40 -17.99 -0.37
CA GLU A 697 30.09 -18.67 -1.47
C GLU A 697 29.33 -19.95 -1.87
N GLY A 698 28.63 -19.90 -3.01
CA GLY A 698 27.86 -21.02 -3.56
C GLY A 698 26.33 -20.84 -3.62
N VAL A 699 25.83 -19.63 -3.38
CA VAL A 699 24.38 -19.34 -3.40
C VAL A 699 23.91 -19.08 -4.83
N VAL A 700 23.12 -20.01 -5.36
CA VAL A 700 22.42 -19.90 -6.65
C VAL A 700 20.95 -19.62 -6.35
N PHE A 701 20.41 -18.51 -6.87
CA PHE A 701 18.97 -18.22 -6.82
C PHE A 701 18.18 -19.39 -7.42
N ARG A 702 17.19 -19.90 -6.67
CA ARG A 702 16.22 -20.89 -7.16
C ARG A 702 14.88 -20.22 -7.41
N ASP A 703 14.52 -20.17 -8.69
CA ASP A 703 13.19 -19.75 -9.12
C ASP A 703 12.12 -20.70 -8.55
N SER A 704 11.00 -20.12 -8.13
CA SER A 704 9.79 -20.80 -7.66
C SER A 704 9.03 -21.57 -8.75
N ALA A 705 9.46 -21.48 -10.01
CA ALA A 705 8.88 -22.18 -11.16
C ALA A 705 9.21 -23.68 -11.22
N ASP A 706 10.19 -24.19 -10.45
CA ASP A 706 10.64 -25.60 -10.42
C ASP A 706 10.83 -26.22 -11.82
N ASP A 707 11.24 -25.41 -12.80
CA ASP A 707 11.34 -25.77 -14.22
C ASP A 707 12.73 -26.30 -14.63
N GLY A 708 13.63 -26.44 -13.65
CA GLY A 708 14.99 -26.94 -13.85
C GLY A 708 15.96 -25.91 -14.45
N THR A 709 15.55 -24.65 -14.57
CA THR A 709 16.38 -23.54 -15.07
C THR A 709 16.88 -22.70 -13.89
N PHE A 710 18.20 -22.64 -13.70
CA PHE A 710 18.83 -21.78 -12.68
C PHE A 710 19.14 -20.42 -13.32
N GLY A 711 18.47 -19.37 -12.87
CA GLY A 711 18.86 -18.00 -13.22
C GLY A 711 19.84 -17.47 -12.18
N GLU A 712 21.00 -17.00 -12.62
CA GLU A 712 21.94 -16.24 -11.78
C GLU A 712 21.18 -15.10 -11.08
N THR A 713 21.48 -14.82 -9.81
CA THR A 713 21.00 -13.64 -9.09
C THR A 713 21.19 -12.37 -9.95
N MET A 714 20.52 -11.28 -9.60
CA MET A 714 20.67 -10.00 -10.29
C MET A 714 22.08 -9.37 -10.10
N ASP A 715 23.12 -10.19 -9.92
CA ASP A 715 24.44 -9.78 -9.43
C ASP A 715 25.58 -9.91 -10.45
N GLU A 716 25.37 -10.34 -11.70
CA GLU A 716 26.49 -10.46 -12.66
C GLU A 716 26.34 -9.69 -13.96
N ARG A 717 25.34 -8.80 -14.08
CA ARG A 717 25.31 -7.81 -15.17
C ARG A 717 24.87 -6.43 -14.71
N GLY A 718 25.78 -5.80 -13.96
CA GLY A 718 25.95 -4.36 -13.91
C GLY A 718 25.02 -3.68 -12.93
N ALA A 719 25.63 -2.90 -12.04
CA ALA A 719 25.03 -1.66 -11.57
C ALA A 719 24.22 -1.02 -12.71
N LEU A 720 23.02 -0.51 -12.38
CA LEU A 720 22.25 0.36 -13.26
C LEU A 720 23.22 1.28 -14.02
N PRO A 721 23.24 1.27 -15.37
CA PRO A 721 24.11 2.16 -16.12
C PRO A 721 23.49 3.55 -16.12
N ASP A 722 23.46 4.25 -14.97
CA ASP A 722 23.06 5.67 -14.96
C ASP A 722 23.30 6.47 -13.66
N ALA A 723 24.28 6.14 -12.81
CA ALA A 723 24.84 7.18 -11.93
C ALA A 723 25.66 8.16 -12.79
N GLY A 724 24.99 9.00 -13.57
CA GLY A 724 25.62 10.01 -14.41
C GLY A 724 26.37 11.02 -13.52
N GLU A 725 27.42 11.66 -14.05
CA GLU A 725 28.21 12.68 -13.33
C GLU A 725 27.35 13.73 -12.60
N PHE A 726 26.14 13.99 -13.10
CA PHE A 726 25.20 14.94 -12.51
C PHE A 726 24.49 14.47 -11.23
N GLU A 727 24.23 13.17 -11.02
CA GLU A 727 23.67 12.70 -9.75
C GLU A 727 24.69 12.83 -8.61
N GLU A 728 25.98 12.61 -8.92
CA GLU A 728 27.06 12.84 -7.97
C GLU A 728 27.23 14.33 -7.65
N PHE A 729 27.16 15.20 -8.67
CA PHE A 729 27.11 16.65 -8.45
C PHE A 729 25.87 17.07 -7.65
N GLU A 730 24.71 16.48 -7.90
CA GLU A 730 23.48 16.76 -7.15
C GLU A 730 23.68 16.42 -5.67
N ARG A 731 24.15 15.21 -5.35
CA ARG A 731 24.40 14.75 -3.98
C ARG A 731 25.36 15.67 -3.21
N LEU A 732 26.36 16.23 -3.89
CA LEU A 732 27.39 17.08 -3.27
C LEU A 732 26.98 18.57 -3.20
N LEU A 733 26.29 19.07 -4.22
CA LEU A 733 25.88 20.48 -4.29
C LEU A 733 24.60 20.75 -3.51
N GLU A 734 23.63 19.83 -3.51
CA GLU A 734 22.31 20.05 -2.95
C GLU A 734 22.36 20.50 -1.47
N PRO A 735 23.06 19.80 -0.55
CA PRO A 735 23.09 20.21 0.86
C PRO A 735 23.66 21.62 1.07
N ARG A 736 24.71 21.98 0.33
CA ARG A 736 25.36 23.32 0.39
C ARG A 736 24.45 24.41 -0.13
N LEU A 737 23.77 24.16 -1.26
CA LEU A 737 22.84 25.11 -1.85
C LEU A 737 21.59 25.30 -0.98
N GLN A 738 21.08 24.24 -0.36
CA GLN A 738 19.98 24.32 0.60
C GLN A 738 20.37 25.16 1.83
N PHE A 739 21.59 24.99 2.36
CA PHE A 739 22.11 25.80 3.46
C PHE A 739 22.20 27.30 3.11
N LEU A 740 22.73 27.65 1.93
CA LEU A 740 22.80 29.04 1.47
C LEU A 740 21.41 29.67 1.29
N ARG A 741 20.44 28.89 0.78
CA ARG A 741 19.04 29.31 0.69
C ARG A 741 18.47 29.62 2.08
N MET A 742 18.71 28.75 3.06
CA MET A 742 18.31 28.96 4.45
C MET A 742 18.96 30.23 5.02
N LEU A 743 20.27 30.42 4.84
CA LEU A 743 20.99 31.61 5.32
C LEU A 743 20.37 32.90 4.79
N ALA A 744 20.05 32.95 3.49
CA ALA A 744 19.37 34.08 2.88
C ALA A 744 17.97 34.34 3.49
N GLN A 745 17.21 33.28 3.79
CA GLN A 745 15.90 33.40 4.47
C GLN A 745 16.04 33.93 5.91
N LEU A 746 17.07 33.50 6.65
CA LEU A 746 17.36 34.00 8.00
C LEU A 746 17.74 35.49 7.98
N TRP A 747 18.61 35.92 7.05
CA TRP A 747 18.94 37.33 6.87
C TRP A 747 17.72 38.17 6.49
N GLN A 748 16.87 37.68 5.58
CA GLN A 748 15.66 38.38 5.17
C GLN A 748 14.67 38.56 6.34
N THR A 749 14.44 37.49 7.11
CA THR A 749 13.55 37.52 8.27
C THR A 749 14.10 38.45 9.35
N THR A 750 15.40 38.38 9.62
CA THR A 750 16.06 39.26 10.60
C THR A 750 16.02 40.73 10.17
N ALA A 751 16.27 41.04 8.89
CA ALA A 751 16.14 42.40 8.36
C ALA A 751 14.71 42.93 8.50
N ALA A 752 13.69 42.08 8.28
CA ALA A 752 12.29 42.43 8.48
C ALA A 752 11.94 42.69 9.96
N LEU A 753 12.51 41.91 10.90
CA LEU A 753 12.38 42.14 12.34
C LEU A 753 13.07 43.47 12.75
N SER A 754 14.27 43.72 12.24
CA SER A 754 15.00 44.98 12.51
C SER A 754 14.26 46.21 12.00
N ALA A 755 13.62 46.13 10.83
CA ALA A 755 12.82 47.22 10.28
C ALA A 755 11.58 47.57 11.14
N ARG A 756 11.11 46.64 11.99
CA ARG A 756 9.99 46.87 12.92
C ARG A 756 10.43 47.52 14.24
N SER A 757 11.73 47.57 14.52
CA SER A 757 12.27 48.20 15.73
C SER A 757 12.29 49.72 15.61
N LEU A 758 11.76 50.42 16.62
CA LEU A 758 11.64 51.89 16.65
C LEU A 758 12.94 52.62 17.05
N THR A 759 14.02 51.89 17.36
CA THR A 759 15.30 52.43 17.80
C THR A 759 16.36 52.35 16.69
N PRO A 760 16.71 53.47 16.04
CA PRO A 760 17.84 53.51 15.11
C PRO A 760 19.15 53.41 15.88
N GLN A 761 19.90 52.34 15.65
CA GLN A 761 21.23 52.09 16.20
C GLN A 761 22.22 51.94 15.04
N THR A 762 23.27 52.76 15.01
CA THR A 762 24.29 52.80 13.94
C THR A 762 24.97 51.44 13.72
N GLU A 763 25.26 50.71 14.81
CA GLU A 763 25.85 49.37 14.73
C GLU A 763 24.96 48.37 13.97
N ARG A 764 23.62 48.47 14.07
CA ARG A 764 22.73 47.55 13.34
C ARG A 764 22.78 47.78 11.84
N ALA A 765 22.94 49.03 11.41
CA ALA A 765 23.03 49.38 10.00
C ALA A 765 24.31 48.83 9.37
N GLU A 766 25.44 48.90 10.09
CA GLU A 766 26.72 48.36 9.63
C GLU A 766 26.67 46.83 9.42
N HIS A 767 26.04 46.09 10.33
CA HIS A 767 25.85 44.64 10.18
C HIS A 767 24.93 44.27 9.03
N LEU A 768 23.83 45.02 8.83
CA LEU A 768 22.92 44.80 7.70
C LEU A 768 23.60 45.13 6.35
N GLU A 769 24.48 46.13 6.33
CA GLU A 769 25.30 46.47 5.15
C GLU A 769 26.30 45.34 4.84
N SER A 770 26.96 44.79 5.86
CA SER A 770 27.85 43.64 5.71
C SER A 770 27.13 42.40 5.17
N TRP A 771 25.92 42.09 5.65
CA TRP A 771 25.11 40.97 5.12
C TRP A 771 24.66 41.22 3.67
N LEU A 772 24.36 42.47 3.32
CA LEU A 772 24.03 42.84 1.94
C LEU A 772 25.22 42.65 1.01
N GLU A 773 26.42 43.11 1.41
CA GLU A 773 27.66 42.88 0.65
C GLU A 773 27.92 41.39 0.45
N ARG A 774 27.81 40.59 1.52
CA ARG A 774 27.96 39.13 1.44
C ARG A 774 26.93 38.47 0.53
N THR A 775 25.68 38.93 0.57
CA THR A 775 24.61 38.42 -0.33
C THR A 775 24.94 38.69 -1.80
N VAL A 776 25.50 39.87 -2.11
CA VAL A 776 25.93 40.23 -3.47
C VAL A 776 27.10 39.34 -3.93
N GLU A 777 28.04 39.04 -3.04
CA GLU A 777 29.14 38.11 -3.31
C GLU A 777 28.62 36.70 -3.61
N ILE A 778 27.77 36.15 -2.74
CA ILE A 778 27.15 34.82 -2.92
C ILE A 778 26.38 34.78 -4.25
N GLN A 779 25.63 35.83 -4.59
CA GLN A 779 24.90 35.89 -5.86
C GLN A 779 25.86 35.83 -7.07
N LYS A 780 27.01 36.50 -6.99
CA LYS A 780 28.03 36.47 -8.05
C LYS A 780 28.66 35.08 -8.18
N GLU A 781 28.98 34.44 -7.05
CA GLU A 781 29.54 33.08 -7.01
C GLU A 781 28.54 32.04 -7.52
N LEU A 782 27.26 32.11 -7.14
CA LEU A 782 26.22 31.21 -7.65
C LEU A 782 26.01 31.36 -9.17
N ARG A 783 26.10 32.58 -9.71
CA ARG A 783 26.07 32.79 -11.17
C ARG A 783 27.27 32.16 -11.87
N GLN A 784 28.43 32.19 -11.22
CA GLN A 784 29.63 31.53 -11.74
C GLN A 784 29.44 30.01 -11.73
N LEU A 785 28.97 29.42 -10.62
CA LEU A 785 28.66 27.99 -10.54
C LEU A 785 27.65 27.55 -11.61
N LEU A 786 26.59 28.33 -11.82
CA LEU A 786 25.61 28.08 -12.89
C LEU A 786 26.27 28.07 -14.28
N GLN A 787 27.21 28.98 -14.51
CA GLN A 787 27.95 29.06 -15.77
C GLN A 787 28.92 27.88 -15.92
N GLU A 788 29.57 27.44 -14.84
CA GLU A 788 30.45 26.25 -14.83
C GLU A 788 29.65 24.97 -15.15
N LEU A 789 28.49 24.78 -14.52
CA LEU A 789 27.59 23.65 -14.82
C LEU A 789 27.08 23.68 -16.26
N TRP A 790 26.73 24.85 -16.78
CA TRP A 790 26.26 25.01 -18.17
C TRP A 790 27.36 24.71 -19.21
N GLN A 791 28.62 24.94 -18.87
CA GLN A 791 29.77 24.73 -19.75
C GLN A 791 30.34 23.31 -19.69
N ARG A 792 29.86 22.46 -18.77
CA ARG A 792 30.34 21.09 -18.58
C ARG A 792 29.85 20.19 -19.72
N GLU A 793 30.79 19.58 -20.44
CA GLU A 793 30.49 18.49 -21.38
C GLU A 793 30.42 17.16 -20.61
N LEU A 794 29.38 16.37 -20.88
CA LEU A 794 29.21 15.03 -20.30
C LEU A 794 30.30 14.09 -20.81
N SER A 795 30.92 13.32 -19.92
CA SER A 795 31.73 12.18 -20.33
C SER A 795 30.87 11.20 -21.11
N ALA A 796 31.39 10.69 -22.23
CA ALA A 796 30.69 9.68 -23.02
C ALA A 796 30.47 8.43 -22.15
N PRO A 797 29.28 7.80 -22.18
CA PRO A 797 29.04 6.58 -21.44
C PRO A 797 30.05 5.50 -21.89
N PRO A 798 30.53 4.65 -20.96
CA PRO A 798 31.38 3.52 -21.33
C PRO A 798 30.60 2.64 -22.33
N GLY A 799 31.23 2.38 -23.48
CA GLY A 799 30.62 1.67 -24.62
C GLY A 799 30.64 0.16 -24.49
#